data_AF-A0A834FB54-F1
#
_entry.id   AF-A0A834FB54-F1
#
_cell.length_a   1.000
_cell.length_b   1.000
_cell.length_c   1.000
_cell.angle_alpha   90.00
_cell.angle_beta   90.00
_cell.angle_gamma   90.00
#
_symmetry.space_group_name_H-M   'P 1'
#
loop_
_entity.id
_entity.type
_entity.pdbx_description
1 polymer ?
#
loop_
_entity_poly.entity_id
_entity_poly.type
_entity_poly.pdbx_seq_one_letter_code
_entity_poly.pdbx_strand_id
1 'polypeptide(L)'
;MASKSPSPSDGQVGTKRRSRTQVHRKETDIKELTSSGHKALEEGRSQEAVRCFSDALQTALQLQDSRVLGACFFNLGAAYLEAGEPRRGLNLLQQSQPRSKVDRYPDLQFNLAIAHNALGKTREASTAFLQAAHLYRSQGDGGAEGDACMEMSRCYSKMEDWTPAAHGFLRAADSYRVAAMLDSAANALKEAGSHMIRAKQFNQADISCVLGECLNLVNSISDPRILGEVFLSVGVSYCQLRHFQKAVRCFQRVLTLPAQQPPLLAKVLQNLGAALNSTGQFSEALGYHRLAAGLYGSLGCHGDRARCLSNLGHAWTRLGDRDEAVETFILSLQGFRDTENHLAQVQVCESLAECYLSQRKHQKAVQLYKEALSALSHCKEGGALQDLLVKRLTAALQQSLSVDEVKEFQQKVQLLTAQHLDRTGVCLAPPPYCSLFPRFMPVFKSCCSAFRTSSDPVPDPNGDERTRPMTKPDTGPSSRMTGNRSSLAPPLSSVAPAHLNSFLYPSTPDWEPPSFSQAAQFRVGAIFILFLFAACSNTALLTSVWCGRGRRLASHLRPLMLSLASADLMMTFVVMPLDAVWNVTVQWYGGDALCRLLCFLKLFAMHASAFILVVISLDRQHAILHPLDALSAHRRNRCMLLLAWTLSLLLATPQLFIFRTIRVDQANFTQCVSHGSFSHRWQETVYNMFHFVTLYVVPLLVMSCCYSRILLHIHQQHLRDKAGESQLRRSGTDIIPKARMKTLKMSVVIVLSFVVCWTPYYLLGIWYWFQPDMLRVTPEYIHHVLFVFGNLNTCCDPIIYGFYTPSFRADLAACCRWSKDSSSPLSLNRLSTRQGPHSGEHELQSHYNQASKD
;
A
#
# COMPACT_ATOMS: atom_id res chain seq x y z
N MET A 1 47.47 0.82 59.96
CA MET A 1 47.56 2.14 59.30
C MET A 1 47.40 1.96 57.79
N ALA A 2 47.07 3.01 57.04
CA ALA A 2 46.58 2.88 55.66
C ALA A 2 47.68 2.87 54.59
N SER A 3 47.53 2.03 53.57
CA SER A 3 48.16 2.18 52.26
C SER A 3 47.13 2.71 51.26
N LYS A 4 47.52 3.67 50.42
CA LYS A 4 46.63 4.29 49.43
C LYS A 4 46.53 3.41 48.18
N SER A 5 45.32 3.12 47.72
CA SER A 5 45.08 2.65 46.36
C SER A 5 45.19 3.82 45.36
N PRO A 6 45.72 3.59 44.14
CA PRO A 6 45.83 4.63 43.12
C PRO A 6 44.47 4.94 42.48
N SER A 7 44.25 6.21 42.13
CA SER A 7 43.08 6.65 41.35
C SER A 7 43.14 6.13 39.90
N PRO A 8 42.03 5.66 39.31
CA PRO A 8 41.99 5.27 37.90
C PRO A 8 42.16 6.49 36.99
N SER A 9 42.94 6.36 35.92
CA SER A 9 43.35 7.48 35.06
C SER A 9 42.30 7.89 34.02
N ASP A 10 42.17 9.21 33.78
CA ASP A 10 41.20 9.81 32.85
C ASP A 10 41.27 9.29 31.41
N GLY A 11 42.41 8.72 31.00
CA GLY A 11 42.60 8.13 29.66
C GLY A 11 41.57 7.04 29.31
N GLN A 12 41.04 6.30 30.29
CA GLN A 12 39.99 5.30 30.04
C GLN A 12 38.60 5.90 29.77
N VAL A 13 38.33 7.12 30.25
CA VAL A 13 37.06 7.82 30.00
C VAL A 13 37.08 8.43 28.60
N GLY A 14 38.19 9.06 28.21
CA GLY A 14 38.37 9.65 26.88
C GLY A 14 38.29 8.62 25.74
N THR A 15 38.92 7.45 25.92
CA THR A 15 38.93 6.37 24.91
C THR A 15 37.54 5.74 24.71
N LYS A 16 36.82 5.40 25.77
CA LYS A 16 35.42 4.91 25.68
C LYS A 16 34.47 5.94 25.06
N ARG A 17 34.73 7.24 25.25
CA ARG A 17 33.96 8.33 24.64
C ARG A 17 34.27 8.47 23.14
N ARG A 18 35.55 8.46 22.73
CA ARG A 18 35.97 8.44 21.31
C ARG A 18 35.42 7.23 20.55
N SER A 19 35.51 6.03 21.14
CA SER A 19 34.97 4.79 20.56
C SER A 19 33.47 4.90 20.23
N ARG A 20 32.66 5.41 21.17
CA ARG A 20 31.22 5.63 20.93
C ARG A 20 30.93 6.65 19.83
N THR A 21 31.69 7.74 19.76
CA THR A 21 31.59 8.71 18.66
C THR A 21 31.94 8.09 17.31
N GLN A 22 32.95 7.21 17.26
CA GLN A 22 33.36 6.55 16.02
C GLN A 22 32.35 5.49 15.54
N VAL A 23 31.74 4.73 16.46
CA VAL A 23 30.61 3.82 16.14
C VAL A 23 29.44 4.61 15.59
N HIS A 24 29.02 5.68 16.28
CA HIS A 24 27.87 6.48 15.88
C HIS A 24 28.07 7.18 14.53
N ARG A 25 29.31 7.58 14.20
CA ARG A 25 29.65 8.10 12.87
C ARG A 25 29.44 7.03 11.79
N LYS A 26 29.94 5.81 11.97
CA LYS A 26 29.70 4.72 11.00
C LYS A 26 28.20 4.41 10.86
N GLU A 27 27.43 4.50 11.95
CA GLU A 27 25.96 4.40 11.89
C GLU A 27 25.30 5.51 11.05
N THR A 28 25.82 6.75 11.08
CA THR A 28 25.31 7.83 10.19
C THR A 28 25.75 7.63 8.75
N ASP A 29 27.01 7.25 8.52
CA ASP A 29 27.57 7.04 7.18
C ASP A 29 26.79 5.92 6.45
N ILE A 30 26.44 4.83 7.14
CA ILE A 30 25.58 3.74 6.61
C ILE A 30 24.17 4.23 6.26
N LYS A 31 23.54 5.08 7.10
CA LYS A 31 22.20 5.64 6.83
C LYS A 31 22.21 6.48 5.55
N GLU A 32 23.23 7.32 5.37
CA GLU A 32 23.36 8.23 4.22
C GLU A 32 23.62 7.46 2.91
N LEU A 33 24.52 6.47 2.93
CA LEU A 33 24.77 5.57 1.80
C LEU A 33 23.52 4.75 1.44
N THR A 34 22.81 4.20 2.44
CA THR A 34 21.56 3.45 2.22
C THR A 34 20.46 4.34 1.63
N SER A 35 20.33 5.59 2.09
CA SER A 35 19.36 6.55 1.54
C SER A 35 19.71 6.97 0.10
N SER A 36 21.00 7.09 -0.20
CA SER A 36 21.50 7.41 -1.54
C SER A 36 21.24 6.26 -2.51
N GLY A 37 21.48 5.01 -2.09
CA GLY A 37 21.16 3.81 -2.87
C GLY A 37 19.67 3.67 -3.17
N HIS A 38 18.79 3.93 -2.20
CA HIS A 38 17.34 3.94 -2.45
C HIS A 38 16.93 5.00 -3.47
N LYS A 39 17.48 6.23 -3.37
CA LYS A 39 17.22 7.29 -4.36
C LYS A 39 17.70 6.88 -5.77
N ALA A 40 18.89 6.28 -5.89
CA ALA A 40 19.38 5.78 -7.17
C ALA A 40 18.45 4.71 -7.79
N LEU A 41 17.84 3.82 -6.99
CA LEU A 41 16.82 2.88 -7.44
C LEU A 41 15.47 3.52 -7.82
N GLU A 42 15.16 4.75 -7.40
CA GLU A 42 13.96 5.49 -7.84
C GLU A 42 14.19 6.19 -9.18
N GLU A 43 15.43 6.61 -9.43
CA GLU A 43 15.86 7.27 -10.67
C GLU A 43 16.32 6.26 -11.75
N GLY A 44 16.09 4.96 -11.56
CA GLY A 44 16.49 3.88 -12.47
C GLY A 44 18.00 3.60 -12.53
N ARG A 45 18.81 4.25 -11.68
CA ARG A 45 20.28 4.18 -11.65
C ARG A 45 20.78 2.96 -10.88
N SER A 46 20.36 1.74 -11.28
CA SER A 46 20.61 0.48 -10.56
C SER A 46 22.10 0.21 -10.25
N GLN A 47 23.00 0.47 -11.20
CA GLN A 47 24.45 0.33 -11.00
C GLN A 47 25.04 1.30 -9.95
N GLU A 48 24.43 2.46 -9.75
CA GLU A 48 24.83 3.42 -8.72
C GLU A 48 24.31 3.00 -7.33
N ALA A 49 23.09 2.46 -7.28
CA ALA A 49 22.54 1.86 -6.07
C ALA A 49 23.39 0.69 -5.56
N VAL A 50 23.83 -0.21 -6.46
CA VAL A 50 24.73 -1.33 -6.12
C VAL A 50 26.02 -0.82 -5.46
N ARG A 51 26.60 0.30 -5.93
CA ARG A 51 27.78 0.92 -5.30
C ARG A 51 27.45 1.42 -3.89
N CYS A 52 26.44 2.27 -3.74
CA CYS A 52 26.06 2.83 -2.44
C CYS A 52 25.72 1.75 -1.39
N PHE A 53 25.04 0.67 -1.76
CA PHE A 53 24.77 -0.44 -0.85
C PHE A 53 25.99 -1.33 -0.59
N SER A 54 26.95 -1.42 -1.52
CA SER A 54 28.23 -2.11 -1.29
C SER A 54 29.09 -1.35 -0.27
N ASP A 55 29.18 -0.02 -0.39
CA ASP A 55 29.90 0.85 0.54
C ASP A 55 29.25 0.83 1.94
N ALA A 56 27.91 0.81 1.98
CA ALA A 56 27.14 0.64 3.22
C ALA A 56 27.43 -0.73 3.89
N LEU A 57 27.45 -1.83 3.11
CA LEU A 57 27.79 -3.17 3.61
C LEU A 57 29.24 -3.24 4.11
N GLN A 58 30.20 -2.65 3.38
CA GLN A 58 31.60 -2.58 3.80
C GLN A 58 31.77 -1.80 5.11
N THR A 59 30.99 -0.75 5.31
CA THR A 59 30.97 0.03 6.56
C THR A 59 30.29 -0.76 7.70
N ALA A 60 29.21 -1.49 7.41
CA ALA A 60 28.50 -2.35 8.37
C ALA A 60 29.35 -3.55 8.86
N LEU A 61 30.18 -4.14 8.00
CA LEU A 61 31.14 -5.19 8.38
C LEU A 61 32.12 -4.73 9.47
N GLN A 62 32.43 -3.44 9.52
CA GLN A 62 33.29 -2.85 10.57
C GLN A 62 32.55 -2.56 11.89
N LEU A 63 31.23 -2.79 11.97
CA LEU A 63 30.41 -2.62 13.18
C LEU A 63 29.98 -3.96 13.80
N GLN A 64 29.96 -5.04 13.02
CA GLN A 64 29.57 -6.40 13.45
C GLN A 64 28.13 -6.56 14.01
N ASP A 65 27.23 -5.56 13.94
CA ASP A 65 25.82 -5.76 14.26
C ASP A 65 25.14 -6.58 13.16
N SER A 66 24.79 -7.83 13.51
CA SER A 66 24.13 -8.81 12.63
C SER A 66 22.83 -8.31 11.97
N ARG A 67 22.15 -7.30 12.53
CA ARG A 67 20.90 -6.74 11.97
C ARG A 67 21.19 -5.67 10.92
N VAL A 68 22.19 -4.81 11.17
CA VAL A 68 22.66 -3.82 10.18
C VAL A 68 23.25 -4.54 8.98
N LEU A 69 24.03 -5.60 9.22
CA LEU A 69 24.53 -6.50 8.17
C LEU A 69 23.39 -7.15 7.38
N GLY A 70 22.37 -7.72 8.04
CA GLY A 70 21.21 -8.29 7.37
C GLY A 70 20.50 -7.30 6.44
N ALA A 71 20.24 -6.07 6.90
CA ALA A 71 19.63 -5.02 6.08
C ALA A 71 20.51 -4.59 4.89
N CYS A 72 21.85 -4.53 5.07
CA CYS A 72 22.77 -4.23 3.98
C CYS A 72 22.82 -5.36 2.94
N PHE A 73 22.86 -6.63 3.38
CA PHE A 73 22.76 -7.80 2.51
C PHE A 73 21.43 -7.83 1.73
N PHE A 74 20.32 -7.47 2.38
CA PHE A 74 19.02 -7.34 1.71
C PHE A 74 19.07 -6.30 0.60
N ASN A 75 19.44 -5.05 0.92
CA ASN A 75 19.32 -3.94 -0.02
C ASN A 75 20.32 -4.05 -1.18
N LEU A 76 21.54 -4.54 -0.91
CA LEU A 76 22.49 -4.88 -1.98
C LEU A 76 21.96 -6.05 -2.83
N GLY A 77 21.36 -7.08 -2.22
CA GLY A 77 20.75 -8.20 -2.93
C GLY A 77 19.60 -7.80 -3.86
N ALA A 78 18.73 -6.89 -3.41
CA ALA A 78 17.67 -6.28 -4.21
C ALA A 78 18.23 -5.42 -5.34
N ALA A 79 19.26 -4.60 -5.09
CA ALA A 79 19.89 -3.78 -6.11
C ALA A 79 20.60 -4.61 -7.19
N TYR A 80 21.21 -5.75 -6.85
CA TYR A 80 21.74 -6.68 -7.85
C TYR A 80 20.66 -7.33 -8.71
N LEU A 81 19.42 -7.48 -8.21
CA LEU A 81 18.29 -7.98 -9.00
C LEU A 81 17.79 -6.92 -10.00
N GLU A 82 17.62 -5.65 -9.57
CA GLU A 82 17.34 -4.51 -10.47
C GLU A 82 18.48 -4.26 -11.48
N ALA A 83 19.73 -4.61 -11.13
CA ALA A 83 20.89 -4.52 -12.03
C ALA A 83 21.02 -5.71 -13.00
N GLY A 84 20.11 -6.70 -12.98
CA GLY A 84 20.10 -7.84 -13.89
C GLY A 84 21.04 -8.99 -13.51
N GLU A 85 21.54 -9.05 -12.28
CA GLU A 85 22.47 -10.08 -11.79
C GLU A 85 21.83 -11.02 -10.74
N PRO A 86 20.79 -11.81 -11.08
CA PRO A 86 19.98 -12.52 -10.10
C PRO A 86 20.74 -13.60 -9.30
N ARG A 87 21.87 -14.11 -9.82
CA ARG A 87 22.75 -15.03 -9.06
C ARG A 87 23.45 -14.34 -7.90
N ARG A 88 23.94 -13.10 -8.07
CA ARG A 88 24.55 -12.33 -6.97
C ARG A 88 23.48 -11.88 -5.97
N GLY A 89 22.33 -11.41 -6.48
CA GLY A 89 21.18 -11.03 -5.67
C GLY A 89 20.68 -12.16 -4.75
N LEU A 90 20.45 -13.35 -5.29
CA LEU A 90 20.01 -14.53 -4.53
C LEU A 90 20.98 -14.87 -3.38
N ASN A 91 22.28 -14.94 -3.67
CA ASN A 91 23.30 -15.29 -2.67
C ASN A 91 23.38 -14.28 -1.51
N LEU A 92 23.10 -13.00 -1.77
CA LEU A 92 23.09 -11.94 -0.75
C LEU A 92 21.78 -11.93 0.04
N LEU A 93 20.63 -12.14 -0.60
CA LEU A 93 19.34 -12.31 0.08
C LEU A 93 19.36 -13.55 1.01
N GLN A 94 20.02 -14.64 0.62
CA GLN A 94 20.22 -15.79 1.51
C GLN A 94 21.07 -15.45 2.75
N GLN A 95 22.07 -14.56 2.63
CA GLN A 95 22.84 -14.05 3.77
C GLN A 95 22.05 -13.05 4.65
N SER A 96 20.96 -12.47 4.13
CA SER A 96 20.01 -11.66 4.90
C SER A 96 19.06 -12.48 5.79
N GLN A 97 19.09 -13.82 5.77
CA GLN A 97 18.11 -14.61 6.52
C GLN A 97 18.21 -14.41 8.05
N PRO A 98 17.08 -14.15 8.73
CA PRO A 98 17.07 -13.92 10.18
C PRO A 98 17.39 -15.21 10.95
N ARG A 99 18.24 -15.10 11.98
CA ARG A 99 18.61 -16.21 12.90
C ARG A 99 17.45 -16.73 13.76
N SER A 100 16.27 -16.09 13.71
CA SER A 100 15.08 -16.42 14.50
C SER A 100 13.87 -16.63 13.60
N LYS A 101 13.07 -17.66 13.90
CA LYS A 101 11.79 -17.93 13.22
C LYS A 101 10.75 -16.82 13.42
N VAL A 102 10.94 -15.93 14.41
CA VAL A 102 10.03 -14.82 14.73
C VAL A 102 10.19 -13.64 13.77
N ASP A 103 11.39 -13.42 13.22
CA ASP A 103 11.73 -12.23 12.45
C ASP A 103 11.57 -12.43 10.92
N ARG A 104 10.68 -13.33 10.48
CA ARG A 104 10.49 -13.66 9.05
C ARG A 104 9.92 -12.49 8.26
N TYR A 105 10.79 -11.76 7.58
CA TYR A 105 10.43 -10.69 6.63
C TYR A 105 9.68 -11.27 5.41
N PRO A 106 8.44 -10.82 5.11
CA PRO A 106 7.71 -11.23 3.91
C PRO A 106 8.45 -10.81 2.63
N ASP A 107 9.01 -9.60 2.64
CA ASP A 107 9.68 -8.97 1.50
C ASP A 107 10.97 -9.70 1.12
N LEU A 108 11.58 -10.42 2.07
CA LEU A 108 12.69 -11.32 1.78
C LEU A 108 12.22 -12.55 1.00
N GLN A 109 11.08 -13.14 1.35
CA GLN A 109 10.50 -14.26 0.57
C GLN A 109 10.06 -13.80 -0.82
N PHE A 110 9.52 -12.58 -0.93
CA PHE A 110 9.13 -11.97 -2.20
C PHE A 110 10.34 -11.71 -3.11
N ASN A 111 11.42 -11.09 -2.61
CA ASN A 111 12.62 -10.86 -3.41
C ASN A 111 13.38 -12.15 -3.74
N LEU A 112 13.39 -13.15 -2.84
CA LEU A 112 13.89 -14.48 -3.16
C LEU A 112 13.07 -15.08 -4.32
N ALA A 113 11.74 -15.00 -4.28
CA ALA A 113 10.87 -15.50 -5.35
C ALA A 113 11.17 -14.84 -6.71
N ILE A 114 11.39 -13.51 -6.74
CA ILE A 114 11.82 -12.79 -7.94
C ILE A 114 13.17 -13.30 -8.43
N ALA A 115 14.15 -13.50 -7.53
CA ALA A 115 15.44 -14.08 -7.89
C ALA A 115 15.31 -15.49 -8.49
N HIS A 116 14.47 -16.35 -7.92
CA HIS A 116 14.17 -17.67 -8.49
C HIS A 116 13.49 -17.55 -9.88
N ASN A 117 12.55 -16.62 -10.08
CA ASN A 117 11.88 -16.40 -11.37
C ASN A 117 12.84 -15.90 -12.46
N ALA A 118 13.71 -14.94 -12.11
CA ALA A 118 14.75 -14.40 -12.98
C ALA A 118 15.83 -15.44 -13.35
N LEU A 119 16.04 -16.45 -12.50
CA LEU A 119 16.87 -17.63 -12.79
C LEU A 119 16.14 -18.72 -13.58
N GLY A 120 14.92 -18.46 -14.07
CA GLY A 120 14.09 -19.43 -14.80
C GLY A 120 13.44 -20.51 -13.93
N LYS A 121 13.63 -20.47 -12.60
CA LYS A 121 13.14 -21.47 -11.65
C LYS A 121 11.70 -21.19 -11.20
N THR A 122 10.79 -21.16 -12.15
CA THR A 122 9.39 -20.72 -11.97
C THR A 122 8.63 -21.45 -10.83
N ARG A 123 8.91 -22.74 -10.58
CA ARG A 123 8.31 -23.51 -9.47
C ARG A 123 8.90 -23.21 -8.09
N GLU A 124 10.20 -22.89 -7.99
CA GLU A 124 10.77 -22.37 -6.74
C GLU A 124 10.19 -20.98 -6.45
N ALA A 125 10.06 -20.14 -7.49
CA ALA A 125 9.46 -18.81 -7.38
C ALA A 125 8.01 -18.83 -6.89
N SER A 126 7.12 -19.63 -7.49
CA SER A 126 5.70 -19.65 -7.08
C SER A 126 5.51 -20.10 -5.63
N THR A 127 6.31 -21.05 -5.14
CA THR A 127 6.26 -21.49 -3.73
C THR A 127 6.82 -20.44 -2.76
N ALA A 128 7.80 -19.63 -3.16
CA ALA A 128 8.31 -18.51 -2.37
C ALA A 128 7.33 -17.30 -2.36
N PHE A 129 6.69 -16.98 -3.49
CA PHE A 129 5.61 -15.99 -3.56
C PHE A 129 4.40 -16.41 -2.70
N LEU A 130 4.00 -17.69 -2.73
CA LEU A 130 2.95 -18.21 -1.86
C LEU A 130 3.28 -18.04 -0.38
N GLN A 131 4.52 -18.31 0.02
CA GLN A 131 5.00 -18.07 1.39
C GLN A 131 4.97 -16.57 1.75
N ALA A 132 5.39 -15.69 0.84
CA ALA A 132 5.29 -14.24 1.03
C ALA A 132 3.82 -13.81 1.21
N ALA A 133 2.89 -14.27 0.36
CA ALA A 133 1.46 -13.99 0.46
C ALA A 133 0.85 -14.41 1.80
N HIS A 134 1.21 -15.59 2.32
CA HIS A 134 0.77 -16.03 3.66
C HIS A 134 1.36 -15.18 4.80
N LEU A 135 2.60 -14.71 4.66
CA LEU A 135 3.21 -13.79 5.61
C LEU A 135 2.52 -12.41 5.56
N TYR A 136 2.28 -11.83 4.38
CA TYR A 136 1.51 -10.59 4.23
C TYR A 136 0.09 -10.69 4.79
N ARG A 137 -0.61 -11.82 4.59
CA ARG A 137 -1.92 -12.08 5.21
C ARG A 137 -1.85 -12.04 6.74
N SER A 138 -0.84 -12.68 7.35
CA SER A 138 -0.61 -12.58 8.80
C SER A 138 -0.25 -11.15 9.25
N GLN A 139 0.37 -10.39 8.35
CA GLN A 139 0.64 -8.97 8.53
C GLN A 139 -0.55 -8.07 8.15
N GLY A 140 -1.68 -8.62 7.71
CA GLY A 140 -2.88 -7.85 7.38
C GLY A 140 -2.66 -6.82 6.27
N ASP A 141 -1.66 -7.04 5.42
CA ASP A 141 -1.33 -6.21 4.27
C ASP A 141 -1.96 -6.85 3.02
N GLY A 142 -3.18 -6.43 2.71
CA GLY A 142 -3.93 -6.96 1.56
C GLY A 142 -3.35 -6.52 0.21
N GLY A 143 -2.67 -5.38 0.15
CA GLY A 143 -2.00 -4.93 -1.07
C GLY A 143 -0.82 -5.82 -1.40
N ALA A 144 0.06 -6.02 -0.42
CA ALA A 144 1.22 -6.89 -0.58
C ALA A 144 0.88 -8.39 -0.73
N GLU A 145 -0.20 -8.86 -0.09
CA GLU A 145 -0.73 -10.18 -0.42
C GLU A 145 -1.21 -10.24 -1.88
N GLY A 146 -1.90 -9.20 -2.36
CA GLY A 146 -2.32 -9.05 -3.75
C GLY A 146 -1.16 -9.21 -4.73
N ASP A 147 -0.08 -8.44 -4.54
CA ASP A 147 1.11 -8.48 -5.40
C ASP A 147 1.75 -9.88 -5.43
N ALA A 148 1.90 -10.51 -4.26
CA ALA A 148 2.48 -11.83 -4.13
C ALA A 148 1.61 -12.91 -4.82
N CYS A 149 0.28 -12.76 -4.78
CA CYS A 149 -0.63 -13.62 -5.52
C CYS A 149 -0.64 -13.34 -7.03
N MET A 150 -0.49 -12.09 -7.47
CA MET A 150 -0.33 -11.74 -8.89
C MET A 150 0.93 -12.39 -9.48
N GLU A 151 2.09 -12.24 -8.84
CA GLU A 151 3.34 -12.83 -9.32
C GLU A 151 3.34 -14.36 -9.24
N MET A 152 2.78 -14.94 -8.18
CA MET A 152 2.55 -16.39 -8.09
C MET A 152 1.71 -16.90 -9.27
N SER A 153 0.64 -16.20 -9.64
CA SER A 153 -0.21 -16.56 -10.79
C SER A 153 0.45 -16.31 -12.14
N ARG A 154 1.30 -15.28 -12.27
CA ARG A 154 2.18 -15.09 -13.45
C ARG A 154 3.16 -16.25 -13.59
N CYS A 155 3.72 -16.77 -12.49
CA CYS A 155 4.53 -17.98 -12.49
C CYS A 155 3.74 -19.22 -12.94
N TYR A 156 2.52 -19.44 -12.43
CA TYR A 156 1.68 -20.56 -12.90
C TYR A 156 1.28 -20.42 -14.38
N SER A 157 0.94 -19.21 -14.85
CA SER A 157 0.65 -18.91 -16.25
C SER A 157 1.83 -19.25 -17.18
N LYS A 158 3.06 -18.93 -16.75
CA LYS A 158 4.32 -19.29 -17.45
C LYS A 158 4.64 -20.79 -17.43
N MET A 159 3.97 -21.58 -16.60
CA MET A 159 4.04 -23.05 -16.59
C MET A 159 2.81 -23.70 -17.27
N GLU A 160 1.91 -22.90 -17.86
CA GLU A 160 0.62 -23.32 -18.41
C GLU A 160 -0.34 -23.99 -17.40
N ASP A 161 -0.08 -23.81 -16.11
CA ASP A 161 -0.93 -24.23 -14.98
C ASP A 161 -2.13 -23.28 -14.84
N TRP A 162 -3.04 -23.29 -15.82
CA TRP A 162 -4.15 -22.34 -15.95
C TRP A 162 -5.09 -22.29 -14.73
N THR A 163 -5.40 -23.44 -14.13
CA THR A 163 -6.32 -23.53 -12.98
C THR A 163 -5.73 -22.97 -11.69
N PRO A 164 -4.48 -23.31 -11.27
CA PRO A 164 -3.79 -22.59 -10.20
C PRO A 164 -3.62 -21.09 -10.46
N ALA A 165 -3.30 -20.69 -11.70
CA ALA A 165 -3.16 -19.27 -12.06
C ALA A 165 -4.47 -18.51 -11.84
N ALA A 166 -5.60 -19.03 -12.33
CA ALA A 166 -6.92 -18.43 -12.14
C ALA A 166 -7.28 -18.25 -10.66
N HIS A 167 -7.12 -19.28 -9.83
CA HIS A 167 -7.41 -19.19 -8.40
C HIS A 167 -6.51 -18.19 -7.65
N GLY A 168 -5.23 -18.09 -8.01
CA GLY A 168 -4.33 -17.09 -7.44
C GLY A 168 -4.69 -15.65 -7.86
N PHE A 169 -5.18 -15.43 -9.09
CA PHE A 169 -5.66 -14.12 -9.53
C PHE A 169 -6.96 -13.72 -8.81
N LEU A 170 -7.88 -14.66 -8.56
CA LEU A 170 -9.06 -14.40 -7.71
C LEU A 170 -8.66 -14.05 -6.27
N ARG A 171 -7.69 -14.78 -5.67
CA ARG A 171 -7.13 -14.45 -4.35
C ARG A 171 -6.47 -13.06 -4.33
N ALA A 172 -5.78 -12.67 -5.40
CA ALA A 172 -5.20 -11.33 -5.53
C ALA A 172 -6.29 -10.26 -5.56
N ALA A 173 -7.35 -10.44 -6.36
CA ALA A 173 -8.48 -9.52 -6.44
C ALA A 173 -9.15 -9.29 -5.08
N ASP A 174 -9.39 -10.35 -4.30
CA ASP A 174 -9.93 -10.25 -2.95
C ASP A 174 -9.00 -9.50 -1.99
N SER A 175 -7.69 -9.76 -2.07
CA SER A 175 -6.70 -9.12 -1.19
C SER A 175 -6.57 -7.62 -1.50
N TYR A 176 -6.56 -7.25 -2.79
CA TYR A 176 -6.64 -5.86 -3.23
C TYR A 176 -7.96 -5.18 -2.84
N ARG A 177 -9.10 -5.89 -2.90
CA ARG A 177 -10.41 -5.39 -2.47
C ARG A 177 -10.43 -5.08 -0.97
N VAL A 178 -9.83 -5.93 -0.13
CA VAL A 178 -9.64 -5.67 1.31
C VAL A 178 -8.71 -4.47 1.56
N ALA A 179 -7.75 -4.21 0.67
CA ALA A 179 -6.87 -3.04 0.70
C ALA A 179 -7.44 -1.78 0.00
N ALA A 180 -8.68 -1.82 -0.49
CA ALA A 180 -9.32 -0.76 -1.31
C ALA A 180 -8.55 -0.37 -2.60
N MET A 181 -7.69 -1.25 -3.11
CA MET A 181 -6.92 -1.06 -4.35
C MET A 181 -7.75 -1.53 -5.57
N LEU A 182 -8.81 -0.78 -5.88
CA LEU A 182 -9.83 -1.22 -6.85
C LEU A 182 -9.30 -1.35 -8.29
N ASP A 183 -8.33 -0.52 -8.70
CA ASP A 183 -7.65 -0.62 -10.00
C ASP A 183 -6.94 -1.99 -10.14
N SER A 184 -6.16 -2.36 -9.12
CA SER A 184 -5.43 -3.64 -9.04
C SER A 184 -6.38 -4.84 -8.94
N ALA A 185 -7.50 -4.70 -8.21
CA ALA A 185 -8.53 -5.73 -8.13
C ALA A 185 -9.21 -5.97 -9.49
N ALA A 186 -9.55 -4.90 -10.24
CA ALA A 186 -10.11 -5.03 -11.57
C ALA A 186 -9.13 -5.72 -12.54
N ASN A 187 -7.84 -5.34 -12.49
CA ASN A 187 -6.79 -5.98 -13.29
C ASN A 187 -6.62 -7.47 -12.94
N ALA A 188 -6.69 -7.84 -11.65
CA ALA A 188 -6.64 -9.23 -11.19
C ALA A 188 -7.86 -10.05 -11.67
N LEU A 189 -9.08 -9.51 -11.60
CA LEU A 189 -10.30 -10.17 -12.13
C LEU A 189 -10.25 -10.34 -13.66
N LYS A 190 -9.70 -9.35 -14.37
CA LYS A 190 -9.47 -9.36 -15.83
C LYS A 190 -8.53 -10.50 -16.22
N GLU A 191 -7.42 -10.68 -15.50
CA GLU A 191 -6.50 -11.81 -15.71
C GLU A 191 -7.16 -13.15 -15.30
N ALA A 192 -7.85 -13.21 -14.16
CA ALA A 192 -8.56 -14.41 -13.70
C ALA A 192 -9.51 -14.94 -14.78
N GLY A 193 -10.42 -14.10 -15.30
CA GLY A 193 -11.36 -14.47 -16.35
C GLY A 193 -10.68 -15.03 -17.61
N SER A 194 -9.58 -14.40 -18.06
CA SER A 194 -8.82 -14.91 -19.22
C SER A 194 -8.17 -16.27 -18.95
N HIS A 195 -7.70 -16.54 -17.72
CA HIS A 195 -7.06 -17.80 -17.37
C HIS A 195 -8.09 -18.92 -17.11
N MET A 196 -9.27 -18.60 -16.57
CA MET A 196 -10.38 -19.55 -16.44
C MET A 196 -10.85 -20.09 -17.80
N ILE A 197 -10.88 -19.24 -18.84
CA ILE A 197 -11.22 -19.66 -20.21
C ILE A 197 -10.18 -20.65 -20.76
N ARG A 198 -8.87 -20.38 -20.55
CA ARG A 198 -7.79 -21.30 -20.98
C ARG A 198 -7.82 -22.64 -20.25
N ALA A 199 -8.17 -22.62 -18.96
CA ALA A 199 -8.27 -23.82 -18.12
C ALA A 199 -9.35 -24.81 -18.57
N LYS A 200 -10.42 -24.35 -19.24
CA LYS A 200 -11.58 -25.16 -19.70
C LYS A 200 -12.36 -25.91 -18.60
N GLN A 201 -11.94 -25.82 -17.34
CA GLN A 201 -12.54 -26.50 -16.18
C GLN A 201 -13.64 -25.67 -15.47
N PHE A 202 -13.74 -24.37 -15.75
CA PHE A 202 -14.70 -23.46 -15.12
C PHE A 202 -15.97 -23.30 -15.98
N ASN A 203 -17.14 -23.13 -15.36
CA ASN A 203 -18.38 -22.94 -16.10
C ASN A 203 -18.44 -21.54 -16.72
N GLN A 204 -19.10 -21.41 -17.88
CA GLN A 204 -19.28 -20.11 -18.54
C GLN A 204 -20.05 -19.09 -17.67
N ALA A 205 -20.89 -19.57 -16.74
CA ALA A 205 -21.57 -18.74 -15.75
C ALA A 205 -20.58 -18.11 -14.75
N ASP A 206 -19.69 -18.92 -14.17
CA ASP A 206 -18.69 -18.46 -13.19
C ASP A 206 -17.74 -17.43 -13.81
N ILE A 207 -17.25 -17.71 -15.03
CA ILE A 207 -16.40 -16.80 -15.79
C ILE A 207 -17.17 -15.50 -16.12
N SER A 208 -18.44 -15.62 -16.53
CA SER A 208 -19.28 -14.44 -16.79
C SER A 208 -19.55 -13.59 -15.55
N CYS A 209 -19.57 -14.20 -14.36
CA CYS A 209 -19.69 -13.51 -13.08
C CYS A 209 -18.43 -12.72 -12.78
N VAL A 210 -17.25 -13.37 -12.81
CA VAL A 210 -15.93 -12.72 -12.58
C VAL A 210 -15.68 -11.55 -13.55
N LEU A 211 -16.04 -11.72 -14.82
CA LEU A 211 -15.97 -10.63 -15.82
C LEU A 211 -16.99 -9.51 -15.54
N GLY A 212 -18.15 -9.84 -14.98
CA GLY A 212 -19.15 -8.86 -14.56
C GLY A 212 -18.71 -8.06 -13.32
N GLU A 213 -18.10 -8.71 -12.33
CA GLU A 213 -17.51 -8.07 -11.16
C GLU A 213 -16.38 -7.10 -11.56
N CYS A 214 -15.51 -7.52 -12.49
CA CYS A 214 -14.49 -6.66 -13.09
C CYS A 214 -15.09 -5.37 -13.68
N LEU A 215 -16.19 -5.48 -14.44
CA LEU A 215 -16.91 -4.34 -15.01
C LEU A 215 -17.70 -3.49 -14.01
N ASN A 216 -17.94 -3.97 -12.78
CA ASN A 216 -18.52 -3.14 -11.73
C ASN A 216 -17.47 -2.23 -11.07
N LEU A 217 -16.21 -2.67 -10.99
CA LEU A 217 -15.09 -1.89 -10.44
C LEU A 217 -14.62 -0.75 -11.36
N VAL A 218 -14.91 -0.85 -12.67
CA VAL A 218 -14.62 0.15 -13.72
C VAL A 218 -15.00 1.58 -13.32
N ASN A 219 -16.11 1.77 -12.60
CA ASN A 219 -16.57 3.10 -12.17
C ASN A 219 -15.66 3.78 -11.13
N SER A 220 -14.72 3.04 -10.54
CA SER A 220 -13.73 3.56 -9.57
C SER A 220 -12.38 3.90 -10.22
N ILE A 221 -12.15 3.51 -11.47
CA ILE A 221 -10.87 3.64 -12.16
C ILE A 221 -10.79 5.02 -12.84
N SER A 222 -9.81 5.83 -12.44
CA SER A 222 -9.67 7.21 -12.96
C SER A 222 -8.78 7.34 -14.20
N ASP A 223 -7.92 6.36 -14.52
CA ASP A 223 -7.04 6.41 -15.70
C ASP A 223 -7.73 5.78 -16.93
N PRO A 224 -8.00 6.56 -18.01
CA PRO A 224 -8.61 6.03 -19.22
C PRO A 224 -7.75 4.97 -19.96
N ARG A 225 -6.44 4.91 -19.70
CA ARG A 225 -5.54 3.89 -20.28
C ARG A 225 -5.82 2.51 -19.69
N ILE A 226 -5.73 2.41 -18.35
CA ILE A 226 -6.05 1.19 -17.59
C ILE A 226 -7.48 0.75 -17.92
N LEU A 227 -8.41 1.70 -17.97
CA LEU A 227 -9.81 1.46 -18.30
C LEU A 227 -10.00 0.87 -19.70
N GLY A 228 -9.29 1.41 -20.70
CA GLY A 228 -9.30 0.90 -22.08
C GLY A 228 -8.73 -0.51 -22.21
N GLU A 229 -7.67 -0.84 -21.45
CA GLU A 229 -7.12 -2.19 -21.42
C GLU A 229 -8.05 -3.20 -20.74
N VAL A 230 -8.67 -2.84 -19.61
CA VAL A 230 -9.65 -3.69 -18.91
C VAL A 230 -10.83 -4.00 -19.84
N PHE A 231 -11.43 -2.99 -20.48
CA PHE A 231 -12.52 -3.21 -21.45
C PHE A 231 -12.09 -4.05 -22.65
N LEU A 232 -10.87 -3.87 -23.18
CA LEU A 232 -10.35 -4.68 -24.30
C LEU A 232 -10.22 -6.17 -23.89
N SER A 233 -9.57 -6.47 -22.78
CA SER A 233 -9.39 -7.85 -22.31
C SER A 233 -10.71 -8.53 -21.93
N VAL A 234 -11.62 -7.83 -21.24
CA VAL A 234 -12.95 -8.36 -20.89
C VAL A 234 -13.79 -8.57 -22.16
N GLY A 235 -13.73 -7.66 -23.13
CA GLY A 235 -14.38 -7.84 -24.43
C GLY A 235 -13.86 -9.05 -25.21
N VAL A 236 -12.55 -9.27 -25.25
CA VAL A 236 -11.93 -10.46 -25.87
C VAL A 236 -12.36 -11.74 -25.14
N SER A 237 -12.43 -11.72 -23.80
CA SER A 237 -12.93 -12.85 -23.01
C SER A 237 -14.40 -13.16 -23.31
N TYR A 238 -15.26 -12.13 -23.47
CA TYR A 238 -16.65 -12.33 -23.90
C TYR A 238 -16.76 -12.84 -25.35
N CYS A 239 -15.86 -12.46 -26.28
CA CYS A 239 -15.79 -13.08 -27.61
C CYS A 239 -15.44 -14.57 -27.54
N GLN A 240 -14.49 -14.97 -26.69
CA GLN A 240 -14.13 -16.37 -26.47
C GLN A 240 -15.28 -17.20 -25.88
N LEU A 241 -16.09 -16.59 -24.99
CA LEU A 241 -17.34 -17.16 -24.47
C LEU A 241 -18.53 -17.09 -25.46
N ARG A 242 -18.33 -16.57 -26.69
CA ARG A 242 -19.39 -16.30 -27.70
C ARG A 242 -20.49 -15.33 -27.24
N HIS A 243 -20.27 -14.57 -26.17
CA HIS A 243 -21.15 -13.49 -25.73
C HIS A 243 -20.90 -12.19 -26.53
N PHE A 244 -20.95 -12.25 -27.86
CA PHE A 244 -20.53 -11.17 -28.76
C PHE A 244 -21.21 -9.83 -28.48
N GLN A 245 -22.50 -9.83 -28.12
CA GLN A 245 -23.24 -8.62 -27.74
C GLN A 245 -22.74 -7.96 -26.45
N LYS A 246 -22.11 -8.69 -25.52
CA LYS A 246 -21.40 -8.10 -24.36
C LYS A 246 -20.05 -7.53 -24.80
N ALA A 247 -19.33 -8.23 -25.68
CA ALA A 247 -18.03 -7.80 -26.19
C ALA A 247 -18.11 -6.48 -26.98
N VAL A 248 -19.08 -6.36 -27.90
CA VAL A 248 -19.34 -5.12 -28.68
C VAL A 248 -19.49 -3.90 -27.75
N ARG A 249 -20.30 -4.03 -26.68
CA ARG A 249 -20.48 -2.95 -25.68
C ARG A 249 -19.18 -2.58 -24.97
N CYS A 250 -18.33 -3.56 -24.66
CA CYS A 250 -17.02 -3.31 -24.02
C CYS A 250 -16.10 -2.51 -24.95
N PHE A 251 -16.00 -2.91 -26.22
CA PHE A 251 -15.16 -2.21 -27.20
C PHE A 251 -15.70 -0.80 -27.52
N GLN A 252 -17.02 -0.66 -27.68
CA GLN A 252 -17.67 0.65 -27.87
C GLN A 252 -17.41 1.61 -26.69
N ARG A 253 -17.33 1.11 -25.44
CA ARG A 253 -16.95 1.95 -24.29
C ARG A 253 -15.55 2.53 -24.42
N VAL A 254 -14.56 1.77 -24.93
CA VAL A 254 -13.19 2.30 -25.13
C VAL A 254 -13.18 3.45 -26.14
N LEU A 255 -14.00 3.38 -27.20
CA LEU A 255 -14.12 4.45 -28.20
C LEU A 255 -14.67 5.77 -27.61
N THR A 256 -15.34 5.72 -26.45
CA THR A 256 -15.84 6.91 -25.73
C THR A 256 -14.84 7.52 -24.74
N LEU A 257 -13.65 6.92 -24.54
CA LEU A 257 -12.66 7.41 -23.58
C LEU A 257 -11.79 8.53 -24.16
N PRO A 258 -11.44 9.58 -23.39
CA PRO A 258 -10.53 10.61 -23.85
C PRO A 258 -9.09 10.09 -24.02
N ALA A 259 -8.39 10.58 -25.05
CA ALA A 259 -6.95 10.32 -25.31
C ALA A 259 -6.56 8.82 -25.47
N GLN A 260 -7.22 8.12 -26.39
CA GLN A 260 -6.89 6.75 -26.78
C GLN A 260 -5.52 6.68 -27.48
N GLN A 261 -4.65 5.73 -27.09
CA GLN A 261 -3.37 5.50 -27.80
C GLN A 261 -3.59 4.71 -29.10
N PRO A 262 -2.91 5.04 -30.22
CA PRO A 262 -3.12 4.35 -31.51
C PRO A 262 -2.97 2.81 -31.47
N PRO A 263 -1.99 2.20 -30.76
CA PRO A 263 -1.89 0.74 -30.67
C PRO A 263 -3.02 0.07 -29.89
N LEU A 264 -3.61 0.76 -28.91
CA LEU A 264 -4.78 0.28 -28.18
C LEU A 264 -6.04 0.39 -29.05
N LEU A 265 -6.21 1.53 -29.72
CA LEU A 265 -7.34 1.79 -30.62
C LEU A 265 -7.39 0.81 -31.80
N ALA A 266 -6.24 0.50 -32.44
CA ALA A 266 -6.17 -0.49 -33.51
C ALA A 266 -6.66 -1.88 -33.06
N LYS A 267 -6.25 -2.32 -31.87
CA LYS A 267 -6.69 -3.59 -31.25
C LYS A 267 -8.18 -3.59 -30.93
N VAL A 268 -8.72 -2.49 -30.40
CA VAL A 268 -10.16 -2.34 -30.11
C VAL A 268 -10.99 -2.41 -31.40
N LEU A 269 -10.63 -1.65 -32.43
CA LEU A 269 -11.36 -1.61 -33.71
C LEU A 269 -11.36 -2.97 -34.42
N GLN A 270 -10.21 -3.67 -34.43
CA GLN A 270 -10.10 -5.02 -34.98
C GLN A 270 -11.01 -6.03 -34.28
N ASN A 271 -11.04 -6.01 -32.94
CA ASN A 271 -11.89 -6.92 -32.16
C ASN A 271 -13.38 -6.53 -32.22
N LEU A 272 -13.71 -5.24 -32.31
CA LEU A 272 -15.07 -4.75 -32.53
C LEU A 272 -15.61 -5.22 -33.89
N GLY A 273 -14.86 -5.02 -34.99
CA GLY A 273 -15.25 -5.52 -36.30
C GLY A 273 -15.39 -7.05 -36.35
N ALA A 274 -14.54 -7.80 -35.63
CA ALA A 274 -14.66 -9.26 -35.53
C ALA A 274 -15.90 -9.71 -34.72
N ALA A 275 -16.24 -9.00 -33.64
CA ALA A 275 -17.46 -9.23 -32.88
C ALA A 275 -18.73 -8.87 -33.68
N LEU A 276 -18.69 -7.78 -34.45
CA LEU A 276 -19.78 -7.36 -35.32
C LEU A 276 -20.03 -8.36 -36.46
N ASN A 277 -18.98 -8.83 -37.14
CA ASN A 277 -19.05 -9.97 -38.07
C ASN A 277 -19.72 -11.20 -37.41
N SER A 278 -19.36 -11.49 -36.15
CA SER A 278 -19.92 -12.61 -35.37
C SER A 278 -21.39 -12.41 -34.94
N THR A 279 -21.90 -11.17 -34.98
CA THR A 279 -23.33 -10.84 -34.79
C THR A 279 -24.10 -10.67 -36.10
N GLY A 280 -23.45 -10.82 -37.26
CA GLY A 280 -24.05 -10.59 -38.58
C GLY A 280 -24.12 -9.13 -39.03
N GLN A 281 -23.56 -8.19 -38.27
CA GLN A 281 -23.56 -6.76 -38.57
C GLN A 281 -22.37 -6.39 -39.49
N PHE A 282 -22.34 -7.03 -40.67
CA PHE A 282 -21.20 -6.95 -41.59
C PHE A 282 -20.93 -5.54 -42.13
N SER A 283 -21.97 -4.74 -42.37
CA SER A 283 -21.84 -3.37 -42.90
C SER A 283 -21.13 -2.42 -41.94
N GLU A 284 -21.46 -2.45 -40.65
CA GLU A 284 -20.76 -1.66 -39.61
C GLU A 284 -19.31 -2.17 -39.43
N ALA A 285 -19.11 -3.49 -39.51
CA ALA A 285 -17.78 -4.11 -39.40
C ALA A 285 -16.80 -3.67 -40.50
N LEU A 286 -17.28 -3.38 -41.74
CA LEU A 286 -16.43 -2.87 -42.82
C LEU A 286 -15.66 -1.61 -42.38
N GLY A 287 -16.37 -0.66 -41.76
CA GLY A 287 -15.80 0.62 -41.32
C GLY A 287 -14.69 0.42 -40.30
N TYR A 288 -14.95 -0.36 -39.25
CA TYR A 288 -13.97 -0.60 -38.19
C TYR A 288 -12.76 -1.42 -38.67
N HIS A 289 -12.93 -2.42 -39.54
CA HIS A 289 -11.79 -3.15 -40.11
C HIS A 289 -10.93 -2.28 -41.03
N ARG A 290 -11.54 -1.40 -41.85
CA ARG A 290 -10.82 -0.44 -42.70
C ARG A 290 -10.02 0.56 -41.85
N LEU A 291 -10.60 1.09 -40.76
CA LEU A 291 -9.90 1.95 -39.81
C LEU A 291 -8.76 1.23 -39.08
N ALA A 292 -8.99 0.00 -38.60
CA ALA A 292 -7.95 -0.81 -37.94
C ALA A 292 -6.78 -1.14 -38.88
N ALA A 293 -7.06 -1.51 -40.13
CA ALA A 293 -6.04 -1.76 -41.15
C ALA A 293 -5.20 -0.52 -41.46
N GLY A 294 -5.81 0.68 -41.48
CA GLY A 294 -5.10 1.94 -41.61
C GLY A 294 -4.17 2.23 -40.44
N LEU A 295 -4.66 2.10 -39.20
CA LEU A 295 -3.86 2.32 -38.00
C LEU A 295 -2.69 1.32 -37.90
N TYR A 296 -2.92 0.02 -38.09
CA TYR A 296 -1.84 -0.97 -38.12
C TYR A 296 -0.84 -0.73 -39.27
N GLY A 297 -1.30 -0.15 -40.39
CA GLY A 297 -0.41 0.35 -41.44
C GLY A 297 0.52 1.47 -40.95
N SER A 298 -0.01 2.47 -40.23
CA SER A 298 0.79 3.55 -39.64
C SER A 298 1.73 3.11 -38.50
N LEU A 299 1.46 1.95 -37.89
CA LEU A 299 2.25 1.36 -36.81
C LEU A 299 3.28 0.32 -37.30
N GLY A 300 3.34 0.01 -38.60
CA GLY A 300 4.21 -1.05 -39.13
C GLY A 300 3.79 -2.47 -38.75
N CYS A 301 2.57 -2.68 -38.25
CA CYS A 301 2.07 -4.00 -37.81
C CYS A 301 1.48 -4.79 -39.01
N HIS A 302 2.33 -5.14 -39.98
CA HIS A 302 1.91 -5.74 -41.26
C HIS A 302 0.99 -6.97 -41.10
N GLY A 303 1.32 -7.90 -40.20
CA GLY A 303 0.51 -9.12 -39.97
C GLY A 303 -0.84 -8.86 -39.29
N ASP A 304 -0.96 -7.82 -38.47
CA ASP A 304 -2.24 -7.43 -37.85
C ASP A 304 -3.12 -6.66 -38.84
N ARG A 305 -2.51 -5.80 -39.69
CA ARG A 305 -3.16 -5.20 -40.86
C ARG A 305 -3.69 -6.28 -41.81
N ALA A 306 -2.89 -7.28 -42.14
CA ALA A 306 -3.32 -8.42 -42.97
C ALA A 306 -4.52 -9.15 -42.36
N ARG A 307 -4.53 -9.38 -41.04
CA ARG A 307 -5.69 -9.99 -40.35
C ARG A 307 -6.94 -9.13 -40.37
N CYS A 308 -6.82 -7.80 -40.27
CA CYS A 308 -7.94 -6.88 -40.49
C CYS A 308 -8.48 -6.97 -41.92
N LEU A 309 -7.60 -7.04 -42.93
CA LEU A 309 -7.99 -7.22 -44.32
C LEU A 309 -8.69 -8.56 -44.56
N SER A 310 -8.21 -9.68 -44.00
CA SER A 310 -8.91 -10.97 -44.08
C SER A 310 -10.35 -10.88 -43.52
N ASN A 311 -10.51 -10.28 -42.34
CA ASN A 311 -11.83 -10.09 -41.72
C ASN A 311 -12.75 -9.13 -42.49
N LEU A 312 -12.17 -8.16 -43.22
CA LEU A 312 -12.87 -7.26 -44.14
C LEU A 312 -13.32 -7.99 -45.40
N GLY A 313 -12.46 -8.82 -46.00
CA GLY A 313 -12.80 -9.68 -47.14
C GLY A 313 -13.93 -10.64 -46.81
N HIS A 314 -13.89 -11.30 -45.65
CA HIS A 314 -14.99 -12.13 -45.16
C HIS A 314 -16.31 -11.36 -45.00
N ALA A 315 -16.27 -10.11 -44.55
CA ALA A 315 -17.47 -9.27 -44.43
C ALA A 315 -18.06 -8.93 -45.80
N TRP A 316 -17.23 -8.57 -46.78
CA TRP A 316 -17.65 -8.38 -48.18
C TRP A 316 -18.27 -9.65 -48.79
N THR A 317 -17.65 -10.82 -48.61
CA THR A 317 -18.21 -12.11 -49.07
C THR A 317 -19.61 -12.37 -48.50
N ARG A 318 -19.89 -11.90 -47.28
CA ARG A 318 -21.20 -12.06 -46.61
C ARG A 318 -22.23 -11.00 -46.98
N LEU A 319 -21.82 -9.86 -47.53
CA LEU A 319 -22.70 -8.84 -48.11
C LEU A 319 -23.06 -9.14 -49.58
N GLY A 320 -22.14 -9.74 -50.33
CA GLY A 320 -22.34 -10.18 -51.71
C GLY A 320 -21.34 -9.60 -52.71
N ASP A 321 -20.59 -8.57 -52.32
CA ASP A 321 -19.61 -7.85 -53.15
C ASP A 321 -18.32 -8.66 -53.34
N ARG A 322 -18.39 -9.65 -54.24
CA ARG A 322 -17.34 -10.66 -54.43
C ARG A 322 -16.02 -10.10 -54.96
N ASP A 323 -16.04 -9.03 -55.74
CA ASP A 323 -14.81 -8.46 -56.32
C ASP A 323 -14.02 -7.63 -55.29
N GLU A 324 -14.70 -6.79 -54.48
CA GLU A 324 -14.11 -6.14 -53.28
C GLU A 324 -13.56 -7.17 -52.27
N ALA A 325 -14.27 -8.30 -52.09
CA ALA A 325 -13.76 -9.41 -51.29
C ALA A 325 -12.46 -10.01 -51.87
N VAL A 326 -12.42 -10.27 -53.18
CA VAL A 326 -11.25 -10.80 -53.89
C VAL A 326 -10.04 -9.86 -53.79
N GLU A 327 -10.21 -8.56 -54.03
CA GLU A 327 -9.12 -7.58 -53.90
C GLU A 327 -8.61 -7.48 -52.46
N THR A 328 -9.53 -7.41 -51.49
CA THR A 328 -9.17 -7.34 -50.06
C THR A 328 -8.43 -8.60 -49.60
N PHE A 329 -8.84 -9.79 -50.05
CA PHE A 329 -8.14 -11.04 -49.75
C PHE A 329 -6.76 -11.13 -50.44
N ILE A 330 -6.57 -10.58 -51.64
CA ILE A 330 -5.25 -10.51 -52.29
C ILE A 330 -4.29 -9.64 -51.47
N LEU A 331 -4.74 -8.47 -51.01
CA LEU A 331 -3.96 -7.59 -50.12
C LEU A 331 -3.65 -8.25 -48.77
N SER A 332 -4.60 -9.03 -48.23
CA SER A 332 -4.40 -9.84 -47.02
C SER A 332 -3.36 -10.95 -47.23
N LEU A 333 -3.42 -11.67 -48.36
CA LEU A 333 -2.50 -12.77 -48.67
C LEU A 333 -1.08 -12.24 -48.84
N GLN A 334 -0.90 -11.12 -49.54
CA GLN A 334 0.41 -10.48 -49.67
C GLN A 334 0.97 -10.10 -48.28
N GLY A 335 0.18 -9.42 -47.44
CA GLY A 335 0.63 -9.07 -46.09
C GLY A 335 0.97 -10.27 -45.19
N PHE A 336 0.40 -11.46 -45.42
CA PHE A 336 0.79 -12.69 -44.72
C PHE A 336 1.97 -13.42 -45.36
N ARG A 337 2.27 -13.21 -46.65
CA ARG A 337 3.55 -13.60 -47.26
C ARG A 337 4.69 -12.73 -46.71
N ASP A 338 4.48 -11.41 -46.65
CA ASP A 338 5.45 -10.43 -46.13
C ASP A 338 5.85 -10.69 -44.65
N THR A 339 5.00 -11.38 -43.87
CA THR A 339 5.30 -11.79 -42.47
C THR A 339 5.42 -13.31 -42.28
N GLU A 340 5.68 -14.07 -43.35
CA GLU A 340 5.91 -15.53 -43.35
C GLU A 340 4.85 -16.38 -42.59
N ASN A 341 3.63 -15.87 -42.44
CA ASN A 341 2.60 -16.54 -41.65
C ASN A 341 1.85 -17.59 -42.49
N HIS A 342 2.51 -18.72 -42.72
CA HIS A 342 2.00 -19.80 -43.59
C HIS A 342 0.60 -20.31 -43.21
N LEU A 343 0.27 -20.41 -41.92
CA LEU A 343 -1.07 -20.83 -41.49
C LEU A 343 -2.15 -19.81 -41.87
N ALA A 344 -1.86 -18.51 -41.79
CA ALA A 344 -2.78 -17.46 -42.25
C ALA A 344 -2.83 -17.38 -43.79
N GLN A 345 -1.72 -17.63 -44.49
CA GLN A 345 -1.70 -17.76 -45.96
C GLN A 345 -2.66 -18.87 -46.42
N VAL A 346 -2.63 -20.05 -45.78
CA VAL A 346 -3.56 -21.16 -46.07
C VAL A 346 -5.03 -20.73 -45.92
N GLN A 347 -5.38 -20.08 -44.82
CA GLN A 347 -6.76 -19.65 -44.54
C GLN A 347 -7.27 -18.60 -45.55
N VAL A 348 -6.41 -17.66 -45.97
CA VAL A 348 -6.77 -16.66 -46.98
C VAL A 348 -6.83 -17.28 -48.38
N CYS A 349 -5.90 -18.17 -48.74
CA CYS A 349 -5.95 -18.91 -50.01
C CYS A 349 -7.22 -19.76 -50.13
N GLU A 350 -7.67 -20.43 -49.06
CA GLU A 350 -8.94 -21.15 -49.03
C GLU A 350 -10.13 -20.22 -49.28
N SER A 351 -10.20 -19.10 -48.56
CA SER A 351 -11.29 -18.12 -48.64
C SER A 351 -11.35 -17.43 -50.02
N LEU A 352 -10.19 -17.11 -50.59
CA LEU A 352 -10.06 -16.53 -51.92
C LEU A 352 -10.38 -17.55 -53.02
N ALA A 353 -10.01 -18.83 -52.84
CA ALA A 353 -10.38 -19.91 -53.74
C ALA A 353 -11.90 -20.14 -53.77
N GLU A 354 -12.57 -20.09 -52.62
CA GLU A 354 -14.04 -20.14 -52.54
C GLU A 354 -14.70 -18.96 -53.26
N CYS A 355 -14.18 -17.74 -53.08
CA CYS A 355 -14.62 -16.58 -53.85
C CYS A 355 -14.48 -16.80 -55.37
N TYR A 356 -13.34 -17.32 -55.84
CA TYR A 356 -13.15 -17.61 -57.26
C TYR A 356 -14.01 -18.77 -57.79
N LEU A 357 -14.29 -19.82 -56.99
CA LEU A 357 -15.26 -20.86 -57.34
C LEU A 357 -16.66 -20.27 -57.52
N SER A 358 -17.08 -19.36 -56.63
CA SER A 358 -18.36 -18.67 -56.73
C SER A 358 -18.50 -17.82 -58.01
N GLN A 359 -17.37 -17.35 -58.56
CA GLN A 359 -17.27 -16.65 -59.84
C GLN A 359 -17.03 -17.59 -61.05
N ARG A 360 -17.12 -18.92 -60.87
CA ARG A 360 -16.79 -19.96 -61.87
C ARG A 360 -15.37 -19.90 -62.44
N LYS A 361 -14.43 -19.22 -61.76
CA LYS A 361 -13.02 -19.08 -62.17
C LYS A 361 -12.18 -20.26 -61.65
N HIS A 362 -12.63 -21.50 -61.94
CA HIS A 362 -12.15 -22.74 -61.32
C HIS A 362 -10.62 -22.93 -61.39
N GLN A 363 -9.97 -22.56 -62.51
CA GLN A 363 -8.50 -22.65 -62.65
C GLN A 363 -7.74 -21.79 -61.62
N LYS A 364 -8.25 -20.59 -61.26
CA LYS A 364 -7.65 -19.74 -60.22
C LYS A 364 -7.79 -20.36 -58.83
N ALA A 365 -8.94 -20.97 -58.53
CA ALA A 365 -9.15 -21.70 -57.28
C ALA A 365 -8.21 -22.92 -57.16
N VAL A 366 -8.03 -23.69 -58.24
CA VAL A 366 -7.06 -24.79 -58.31
C VAL A 366 -5.62 -24.31 -58.07
N GLN A 367 -5.24 -23.14 -58.58
CA GLN A 367 -3.92 -22.54 -58.30
C GLN A 367 -3.76 -22.16 -56.82
N LEU A 368 -4.78 -21.55 -56.21
CA LEU A 368 -4.75 -21.14 -54.79
C LEU A 368 -4.77 -22.33 -53.82
N TYR A 369 -5.48 -23.41 -54.13
CA TYR A 369 -5.41 -24.63 -53.32
C TYR A 369 -4.03 -25.32 -53.43
N LYS A 370 -3.35 -25.22 -54.57
CA LYS A 370 -1.94 -25.66 -54.70
C LYS A 370 -1.00 -24.76 -53.88
N GLU A 371 -1.21 -23.44 -53.91
CA GLU A 371 -0.44 -22.50 -53.06
C GLU A 371 -0.66 -22.79 -51.57
N ALA A 372 -1.91 -23.01 -51.13
CA ALA A 372 -2.24 -23.40 -49.77
C ALA A 372 -1.55 -24.70 -49.35
N LEU A 373 -1.52 -25.73 -50.21
CA LEU A 373 -0.77 -26.96 -49.92
C LEU A 373 0.75 -26.72 -49.82
N SER A 374 1.32 -25.82 -50.63
CA SER A 374 2.73 -25.46 -50.49
C SER A 374 3.03 -24.69 -49.21
N ALA A 375 2.20 -23.70 -48.83
CA ALA A 375 2.33 -23.01 -47.55
C ALA A 375 2.17 -23.98 -46.35
N LEU A 376 1.23 -24.93 -46.44
CA LEU A 376 0.99 -25.92 -45.39
C LEU A 376 2.19 -26.87 -45.18
N SER A 377 3.02 -27.13 -46.20
CA SER A 377 4.23 -27.95 -46.02
C SER A 377 5.31 -27.31 -45.13
N HIS A 378 5.21 -26.01 -44.86
CA HIS A 378 6.05 -25.30 -43.88
C HIS A 378 5.46 -25.33 -42.45
N CYS A 379 4.25 -25.85 -42.26
CA CYS A 379 3.61 -26.01 -40.94
C CYS A 379 3.91 -27.39 -40.34
N LYS A 380 4.29 -27.43 -39.05
CA LYS A 380 4.64 -28.69 -38.35
C LYS A 380 3.44 -29.60 -38.05
N GLU A 381 2.24 -29.05 -38.01
CA GLU A 381 0.99 -29.78 -37.77
C GLU A 381 0.00 -29.42 -38.88
N GLY A 382 -0.48 -30.42 -39.63
CA GLY A 382 -1.27 -30.14 -40.85
C GLY A 382 -2.09 -31.27 -41.46
N GLY A 383 -1.91 -32.54 -41.07
CA GLY A 383 -2.49 -33.69 -41.81
C GLY A 383 -3.99 -33.59 -42.13
N ALA A 384 -4.85 -33.34 -41.13
CA ALA A 384 -6.29 -33.20 -41.36
C ALA A 384 -6.68 -31.97 -42.23
N LEU A 385 -5.84 -30.91 -42.22
CA LEU A 385 -6.03 -29.73 -43.08
C LEU A 385 -5.51 -30.00 -44.50
N GLN A 386 -4.45 -30.80 -44.64
CA GLN A 386 -3.92 -31.29 -45.91
C GLN A 386 -4.96 -32.18 -46.62
N ASP A 387 -5.58 -33.12 -45.90
CA ASP A 387 -6.67 -33.96 -46.44
C ASP A 387 -7.87 -33.11 -46.89
N LEU A 388 -8.25 -32.09 -46.10
CA LEU A 388 -9.32 -31.16 -46.45
C LEU A 388 -8.99 -30.34 -47.71
N LEU A 389 -7.77 -29.80 -47.81
CA LEU A 389 -7.29 -29.06 -48.98
C LEU A 389 -7.17 -29.94 -50.22
N VAL A 390 -6.67 -31.18 -50.09
CA VAL A 390 -6.62 -32.16 -51.19
C VAL A 390 -8.04 -32.52 -51.65
N LYS A 391 -8.99 -32.70 -50.74
CA LYS A 391 -10.41 -32.93 -51.08
C LYS A 391 -11.03 -31.73 -51.81
N ARG A 392 -10.81 -30.50 -51.35
CA ARG A 392 -11.29 -29.27 -52.02
C ARG A 392 -10.62 -29.05 -53.38
N LEU A 393 -9.31 -29.29 -53.47
CA LEU A 393 -8.55 -29.25 -54.73
C LEU A 393 -9.10 -30.29 -55.73
N THR A 394 -9.40 -31.50 -55.27
CA THR A 394 -9.96 -32.57 -56.11
C THR A 394 -11.34 -32.18 -56.65
N ALA A 395 -12.22 -31.65 -55.80
CA ALA A 395 -13.53 -31.14 -56.23
C ALA A 395 -13.41 -29.96 -57.22
N ALA A 396 -12.49 -29.02 -56.96
CA ALA A 396 -12.21 -27.91 -57.88
C ALA A 396 -11.62 -28.38 -59.21
N LEU A 397 -10.78 -29.42 -59.20
CA LEU A 397 -10.23 -30.06 -60.40
C LEU A 397 -11.32 -30.75 -61.22
N GLN A 398 -12.17 -31.56 -60.57
CA GLN A 398 -13.33 -32.22 -61.20
C GLN A 398 -14.33 -31.24 -61.84
N GLN A 399 -14.43 -30.01 -61.32
CA GLN A 399 -15.23 -28.92 -61.91
C GLN A 399 -14.49 -28.15 -63.02
N SER A 400 -13.17 -28.31 -63.15
CA SER A 400 -12.33 -27.58 -64.11
C SER A 400 -11.92 -28.41 -65.34
N LEU A 401 -11.97 -29.74 -65.22
CA LEU A 401 -11.64 -30.70 -66.26
C LEU A 401 -12.88 -31.04 -67.09
N SER A 402 -12.69 -31.35 -68.37
CA SER A 402 -13.72 -32.00 -69.16
C SER A 402 -13.93 -33.45 -68.69
N VAL A 403 -15.13 -34.02 -68.93
CA VAL A 403 -15.55 -35.32 -68.38
C VAL A 403 -14.61 -36.48 -68.77
N ASP A 404 -13.86 -36.35 -69.86
CA ASP A 404 -12.97 -37.39 -70.37
C ASP A 404 -11.55 -37.35 -69.76
N GLU A 405 -11.02 -36.16 -69.45
CA GLU A 405 -9.71 -36.01 -68.79
C GLU A 405 -9.71 -36.59 -67.36
N VAL A 406 -10.85 -36.54 -66.66
CA VAL A 406 -11.00 -37.08 -65.29
C VAL A 406 -10.82 -38.60 -65.26
N LYS A 407 -11.31 -39.32 -66.29
CA LYS A 407 -11.26 -40.79 -66.36
C LYS A 407 -9.82 -41.30 -66.43
N GLU A 408 -9.01 -40.69 -67.30
CA GLU A 408 -7.60 -41.07 -67.48
C GLU A 408 -6.78 -40.85 -66.19
N PHE A 409 -7.08 -39.78 -65.45
CA PHE A 409 -6.40 -39.49 -64.19
C PHE A 409 -6.79 -40.46 -63.06
N GLN A 410 -8.08 -40.81 -62.92
CA GLN A 410 -8.51 -41.83 -61.95
C GLN A 410 -7.84 -43.19 -62.21
N GLN A 411 -7.74 -43.59 -63.48
CA GLN A 411 -7.14 -44.86 -63.88
C GLN A 411 -5.64 -44.93 -63.54
N LYS A 412 -4.90 -43.82 -63.71
CA LYS A 412 -3.50 -43.70 -63.31
C LYS A 412 -3.29 -43.67 -61.79
N VAL A 413 -4.17 -43.03 -61.02
CA VAL A 413 -4.10 -43.00 -59.55
C VAL A 413 -4.33 -44.39 -58.95
N GLN A 414 -5.32 -45.15 -59.44
CA GLN A 414 -5.57 -46.52 -58.97
C GLN A 414 -4.35 -47.45 -59.18
N LEU A 415 -3.68 -47.31 -60.32
CA LEU A 415 -2.50 -48.11 -60.67
C LEU A 415 -1.28 -47.77 -59.78
N LEU A 416 -1.17 -46.52 -59.34
CA LEU A 416 -0.13 -46.09 -58.38
C LEU A 416 -0.42 -46.56 -56.95
N THR A 417 -1.67 -46.53 -56.48
CA THR A 417 -2.01 -47.08 -55.14
C THR A 417 -1.82 -48.60 -55.07
N ALA A 418 -2.06 -49.33 -56.17
CA ALA A 418 -1.78 -50.76 -56.24
C ALA A 418 -0.28 -51.09 -56.11
N GLN A 419 0.61 -50.19 -56.56
CA GLN A 419 2.06 -50.36 -56.47
C GLN A 419 2.67 -49.95 -55.12
N HIS A 420 1.87 -49.48 -54.15
CA HIS A 420 2.37 -48.99 -52.85
C HIS A 420 1.98 -49.85 -51.65
N LEU A 421 1.22 -50.93 -51.86
CA LEU A 421 0.84 -51.89 -50.81
C LEU A 421 1.66 -53.20 -50.80
N ASP A 422 2.57 -53.39 -51.76
CA ASP A 422 3.39 -54.59 -51.88
C ASP A 422 4.90 -54.25 -51.81
N ARG A 423 5.66 -55.11 -51.12
CA ARG A 423 7.12 -55.04 -50.86
C ARG A 423 7.63 -54.03 -49.81
N THR A 424 7.49 -54.40 -48.55
CA THR A 424 8.55 -54.14 -47.56
C THR A 424 9.73 -55.10 -47.80
N GLY A 425 10.90 -54.59 -48.21
CA GLY A 425 12.17 -55.32 -48.07
C GLY A 425 13.19 -55.24 -49.22
N VAL A 426 14.39 -54.74 -48.88
CA VAL A 426 15.68 -54.86 -49.61
C VAL A 426 15.81 -54.06 -50.92
N CYS A 427 17.02 -53.53 -51.14
CA CYS A 427 17.32 -52.53 -52.17
C CYS A 427 17.77 -53.13 -53.51
N LEU A 428 17.47 -52.43 -54.61
CA LEU A 428 18.26 -52.43 -55.84
C LEU A 428 18.05 -51.09 -56.59
N ALA A 429 19.01 -50.66 -57.39
CA ALA A 429 18.96 -49.38 -58.11
C ALA A 429 18.07 -49.45 -59.37
N PRO A 430 17.45 -48.34 -59.80
CA PRO A 430 16.56 -48.34 -60.96
C PRO A 430 17.34 -48.33 -62.30
N PRO A 431 16.82 -49.00 -63.36
CA PRO A 431 17.32 -48.79 -64.71
C PRO A 431 16.82 -47.44 -65.28
N PRO A 432 17.61 -46.75 -66.12
CA PRO A 432 17.18 -45.52 -66.76
C PRO A 432 16.41 -45.81 -68.06
N TYR A 433 15.12 -45.43 -68.16
CA TYR A 433 14.46 -45.00 -69.41
C TYR A 433 13.01 -44.56 -69.13
N CYS A 434 12.70 -43.27 -69.32
CA CYS A 434 11.41 -42.75 -69.82
C CYS A 434 11.41 -41.21 -69.90
N SER A 435 11.95 -40.68 -70.99
CA SER A 435 12.02 -39.24 -71.27
C SER A 435 10.74 -38.72 -71.92
N LEU A 436 9.66 -38.55 -71.14
CA LEU A 436 8.35 -38.10 -71.65
C LEU A 436 7.56 -37.28 -70.62
N PHE A 437 7.97 -36.03 -70.37
CA PHE A 437 7.14 -34.84 -69.98
C PHE A 437 8.04 -33.67 -69.48
N PRO A 438 8.41 -32.69 -70.33
CA PRO A 438 9.34 -31.62 -69.93
C PRO A 438 8.81 -30.63 -68.85
N ARG A 439 7.49 -30.61 -68.58
CA ARG A 439 6.83 -29.57 -67.76
C ARG A 439 6.76 -29.82 -66.25
N PHE A 440 7.20 -30.96 -65.74
CA PHE A 440 7.11 -31.31 -64.30
C PHE A 440 8.45 -31.48 -63.57
N MET A 441 9.58 -31.34 -64.27
CA MET A 441 10.93 -31.51 -63.70
C MET A 441 11.29 -30.63 -62.48
N PRO A 442 10.77 -29.39 -62.30
CA PRO A 442 11.09 -28.59 -61.11
C PRO A 442 10.61 -29.19 -59.79
N VAL A 443 9.48 -29.89 -59.80
CA VAL A 443 8.78 -30.33 -58.57
C VAL A 443 9.59 -31.40 -57.82
N PHE A 444 10.24 -32.32 -58.55
CA PHE A 444 10.93 -33.45 -57.94
C PHE A 444 12.29 -33.09 -57.33
N LYS A 445 12.95 -32.02 -57.81
CA LYS A 445 14.25 -31.59 -57.26
C LYS A 445 14.15 -30.91 -55.90
N SER A 446 13.01 -30.29 -55.57
CA SER A 446 12.85 -29.54 -54.32
C SER A 446 12.64 -30.43 -53.08
N CYS A 447 12.29 -31.72 -53.25
CA CYS A 447 12.08 -32.63 -52.12
C CYS A 447 13.38 -33.28 -51.60
N CYS A 448 14.45 -33.34 -52.41
CA CYS A 448 15.66 -34.08 -52.07
C CYS A 448 16.77 -33.24 -51.40
N SER A 449 16.58 -31.93 -51.22
CA SER A 449 17.55 -31.06 -50.52
C SER A 449 17.38 -31.04 -48.99
N ALA A 450 16.34 -31.67 -48.44
CA ALA A 450 15.99 -31.64 -47.02
C ALA A 450 16.82 -32.58 -46.11
N PHE A 451 17.85 -33.27 -46.64
CA PHE A 451 18.67 -34.22 -45.88
C PHE A 451 20.18 -34.00 -46.07
N ARG A 452 20.75 -33.05 -45.31
CA ARG A 452 22.15 -33.04 -44.84
C ARG A 452 22.32 -32.05 -43.69
N THR A 453 23.28 -32.33 -42.80
CA THR A 453 23.50 -31.59 -41.54
C THR A 453 24.83 -30.84 -41.52
N SER A 454 24.86 -29.75 -40.76
CA SER A 454 26.02 -29.18 -40.02
C SER A 454 27.33 -28.86 -40.77
N SER A 455 27.66 -27.56 -40.88
CA SER A 455 28.97 -27.01 -40.44
C SER A 455 29.01 -25.46 -40.53
N ASP A 456 29.51 -24.83 -39.47
CA ASP A 456 30.01 -23.44 -39.39
C ASP A 456 31.36 -23.31 -40.17
N PRO A 457 31.89 -22.11 -40.57
CA PRO A 457 31.90 -20.88 -39.74
C PRO A 457 31.86 -19.47 -40.42
N VAL A 458 31.81 -18.48 -39.53
CA VAL A 458 31.95 -16.99 -39.60
C VAL A 458 33.40 -16.58 -39.99
N PRO A 459 33.70 -15.48 -40.75
CA PRO A 459 33.37 -14.09 -40.36
C PRO A 459 33.04 -12.99 -41.43
N ASP A 460 32.21 -12.03 -40.99
CA ASP A 460 32.37 -10.56 -40.92
C ASP A 460 33.61 -9.82 -41.52
N PRO A 461 33.58 -8.46 -41.68
CA PRO A 461 32.43 -7.53 -41.69
C PRO A 461 32.48 -6.39 -42.75
N ASN A 462 31.37 -5.68 -42.92
CA ASN A 462 31.24 -4.26 -43.32
C ASN A 462 29.76 -3.84 -43.08
N GLY A 463 29.39 -2.66 -42.56
CA GLY A 463 30.14 -1.55 -41.95
C GLY A 463 29.30 -0.26 -42.00
N ASP A 464 29.24 0.55 -40.93
CA ASP A 464 29.02 2.02 -40.94
C ASP A 464 28.81 2.63 -39.54
N GLU A 465 29.18 3.91 -39.36
CA GLU A 465 28.92 4.73 -38.15
C GLU A 465 28.71 6.21 -38.53
N ARG A 466 27.86 6.95 -37.79
CA ARG A 466 27.76 8.44 -37.68
C ARG A 466 27.18 9.29 -38.84
N THR A 467 26.68 10.52 -38.63
CA THR A 467 25.77 11.13 -37.60
C THR A 467 25.40 12.60 -37.98
N ARG A 468 24.19 13.08 -37.60
CA ARG A 468 23.87 14.47 -37.14
C ARG A 468 23.94 15.64 -38.18
N PRO A 469 23.60 16.93 -37.85
CA PRO A 469 22.75 17.53 -36.78
C PRO A 469 21.79 18.71 -37.18
N MET A 470 20.97 19.20 -36.22
CA MET A 470 20.49 20.62 -36.03
C MET A 470 19.47 21.21 -37.05
N THR A 471 18.75 22.35 -36.83
CA THR A 471 18.82 23.49 -35.86
C THR A 471 17.46 23.90 -35.20
N LYS A 472 17.52 24.88 -34.27
CA LYS A 472 16.48 25.76 -33.65
C LYS A 472 16.27 27.08 -34.48
N PRO A 473 15.58 28.17 -34.05
CA PRO A 473 14.47 28.41 -33.07
C PRO A 473 13.31 29.36 -33.54
N ASP A 474 12.27 29.48 -32.69
CA ASP A 474 11.48 30.64 -32.23
C ASP A 474 11.20 31.91 -33.09
N THR A 475 9.94 32.40 -33.01
CA THR A 475 9.52 33.79 -33.30
C THR A 475 8.51 34.30 -32.25
N GLY A 476 8.44 35.62 -32.06
CA GLY A 476 7.35 36.33 -31.35
C GLY A 476 6.91 37.56 -32.18
N PRO A 477 6.27 38.61 -31.61
CA PRO A 477 5.84 38.79 -30.21
C PRO A 477 4.41 39.39 -30.02
N SER A 478 3.95 39.44 -28.76
CA SER A 478 3.10 40.48 -28.12
C SER A 478 1.95 41.19 -28.88
N SER A 479 0.73 41.12 -28.35
CA SER A 479 0.18 42.25 -27.53
C SER A 479 -1.23 42.02 -26.93
N ARG A 480 -1.46 42.67 -25.77
CA ARG A 480 -2.67 43.31 -25.16
C ARG A 480 -4.09 42.75 -25.49
N MET A 481 -5.12 42.88 -24.62
CA MET A 481 -5.50 44.10 -23.87
C MET A 481 -6.60 43.87 -22.81
N THR A 482 -6.47 44.45 -21.60
CA THR A 482 -7.59 44.82 -20.69
C THR A 482 -7.14 45.87 -19.66
N GLY A 483 -8.07 46.73 -19.20
CA GLY A 483 -7.93 47.60 -18.01
C GLY A 483 -8.64 47.00 -16.78
N ASN A 484 -8.37 47.36 -15.51
CA ASN A 484 -8.34 48.70 -14.86
C ASN A 484 -9.68 49.46 -14.97
N ARG A 485 -10.26 50.10 -13.93
CA ARG A 485 -9.87 50.45 -12.53
C ARG A 485 -11.18 50.74 -11.72
N SER A 486 -11.26 50.92 -10.39
CA SER A 486 -10.55 50.38 -9.19
C SER A 486 -11.03 51.10 -7.90
N SER A 487 -10.89 50.47 -6.70
CA SER A 487 -10.84 51.11 -5.35
C SER A 487 -12.15 51.78 -4.84
N LEU A 488 -12.31 52.25 -3.58
CA LEU A 488 -11.49 52.31 -2.34
C LEU A 488 -12.45 52.28 -1.10
N ALA A 489 -11.94 52.35 0.14
CA ALA A 489 -12.69 52.58 1.41
C ALA A 489 -11.91 53.60 2.29
N PRO A 490 -12.26 53.94 3.55
CA PRO A 490 -13.50 53.81 4.36
C PRO A 490 -13.99 55.24 4.78
N PRO A 491 -14.08 55.68 6.07
CA PRO A 491 -14.87 55.26 7.25
C PRO A 491 -15.86 56.37 7.75
N LEU A 492 -16.61 56.16 8.86
CA LEU A 492 -16.80 57.09 10.02
C LEU A 492 -17.94 56.67 10.99
N SER A 493 -18.19 57.49 12.02
CA SER A 493 -18.74 57.09 13.34
C SER A 493 -20.11 57.68 13.73
N SER A 494 -20.73 57.01 14.71
CA SER A 494 -21.46 57.58 15.88
C SER A 494 -22.88 58.18 15.77
N VAL A 495 -23.56 58.16 16.93
CA VAL A 495 -24.78 58.89 17.38
C VAL A 495 -26.15 58.26 17.05
N ALA A 496 -27.03 58.27 18.05
CA ALA A 496 -28.47 57.94 18.02
C ALA A 496 -29.29 59.13 18.56
N PRO A 497 -30.61 59.22 18.28
CA PRO A 497 -31.61 58.71 19.23
C PRO A 497 -32.64 57.81 18.51
N ALA A 498 -33.75 57.31 19.08
CA ALA A 498 -34.44 57.55 20.36
C ALA A 498 -34.95 56.19 20.93
N HIS A 499 -35.85 56.02 21.92
CA HIS A 499 -36.87 56.87 22.55
C HIS A 499 -36.90 56.70 24.09
N LEU A 500 -37.83 57.39 24.75
CA LEU A 500 -38.08 57.34 26.21
C LEU A 500 -38.55 55.97 26.72
N ASN A 501 -37.96 55.52 27.82
CA ASN A 501 -38.70 55.54 29.09
C ASN A 501 -37.74 55.55 30.29
N SER A 502 -37.87 56.56 31.15
CA SER A 502 -37.23 56.62 32.47
C SER A 502 -38.28 56.47 33.55
N PHE A 503 -38.07 55.58 34.52
CA PHE A 503 -38.11 55.86 35.96
C PHE A 503 -37.88 54.57 36.76
N LEU A 504 -37.55 54.71 38.05
CA LEU A 504 -37.22 53.65 39.01
C LEU A 504 -35.93 52.87 38.69
N TYR A 505 -34.83 53.32 39.29
CA TYR A 505 -33.78 52.39 39.72
C TYR A 505 -34.37 51.49 40.81
N PRO A 506 -34.26 50.14 40.70
CA PRO A 506 -34.24 49.30 41.88
C PRO A 506 -33.02 49.64 42.75
N SER A 507 -33.11 49.36 44.05
CA SER A 507 -31.95 49.40 44.95
C SER A 507 -30.76 48.65 44.37
N THR A 508 -29.54 49.02 44.76
CA THR A 508 -28.42 48.07 44.70
C THR A 508 -28.86 46.80 45.44
N PRO A 509 -28.79 45.60 44.83
CA PRO A 509 -29.12 44.38 45.55
C PRO A 509 -28.16 44.26 46.73
N ASP A 510 -28.71 44.01 47.92
CA ASP A 510 -27.91 43.68 49.09
C ASP A 510 -26.97 42.51 48.73
N TRP A 511 -25.73 42.56 49.24
CA TRP A 511 -24.75 41.53 48.94
C TRP A 511 -25.12 40.25 49.69
N GLU A 512 -25.92 39.39 49.05
CA GLU A 512 -26.21 38.06 49.56
C GLU A 512 -24.92 37.21 49.52
N PRO A 513 -24.50 36.61 50.64
CA PRO A 513 -23.35 35.70 50.64
C PRO A 513 -23.70 34.46 49.80
N PRO A 514 -22.81 34.02 48.89
CA PRO A 514 -23.09 32.86 48.05
C PRO A 514 -23.39 31.62 48.89
N SER A 515 -24.45 30.90 48.54
CA SER A 515 -24.92 29.73 49.29
C SER A 515 -24.49 28.41 48.64
N PHE A 516 -24.52 27.31 49.40
CA PHE A 516 -24.10 25.98 48.93
C PHE A 516 -25.19 25.33 48.06
N SER A 517 -25.25 25.74 46.80
CA SER A 517 -26.28 25.37 45.84
C SER A 517 -26.35 23.86 45.55
N GLN A 518 -27.48 23.41 45.01
CA GLN A 518 -27.66 22.04 44.54
C GLN A 518 -26.68 21.69 43.40
N ALA A 519 -26.27 22.68 42.59
CA ALA A 519 -25.28 22.48 41.54
C ALA A 519 -23.85 22.35 42.11
N ALA A 520 -23.51 23.10 43.16
CA ALA A 520 -22.29 22.93 43.92
C ALA A 520 -22.23 21.57 44.64
N GLN A 521 -23.35 21.10 45.20
CA GLN A 521 -23.46 19.75 45.79
C GLN A 521 -23.16 18.66 44.75
N PHE A 522 -23.76 18.73 43.56
CA PHE A 522 -23.47 17.80 42.46
C PHE A 522 -22.00 17.84 42.03
N ARG A 523 -21.40 19.03 41.93
CA ARG A 523 -19.96 19.21 41.64
C ARG A 523 -19.07 18.54 42.68
N VAL A 524 -19.35 18.71 43.97
CA VAL A 524 -18.56 18.10 45.05
C VAL A 524 -18.67 16.57 45.00
N GLY A 525 -19.86 16.02 44.77
CA GLY A 525 -20.07 14.58 44.58
C GLY A 525 -19.32 14.04 43.36
N ALA A 526 -19.37 14.73 42.22
CA ALA A 526 -18.62 14.35 41.02
C ALA A 526 -17.11 14.40 41.24
N ILE A 527 -16.59 15.46 41.88
CA ILE A 527 -15.15 15.59 42.21
C ILE A 527 -14.71 14.47 43.16
N PHE A 528 -15.52 14.07 44.13
CA PHE A 528 -15.20 12.95 45.03
C PHE A 528 -15.11 11.61 44.30
N ILE A 529 -16.03 11.33 43.36
CA ILE A 529 -15.98 10.12 42.51
C ILE A 529 -14.72 10.11 41.63
N LEU A 530 -14.39 11.25 40.99
CA LEU A 530 -13.19 11.39 40.17
C LEU A 530 -11.91 11.27 41.01
N PHE A 531 -11.89 11.83 42.24
CA PHE A 531 -10.78 11.71 43.18
C PHE A 531 -10.50 10.24 43.53
N LEU A 532 -11.52 9.48 43.95
CA LEU A 532 -11.36 8.05 44.27
C LEU A 532 -10.88 7.25 43.05
N PHE A 533 -11.41 7.53 41.87
CA PHE A 533 -10.99 6.84 40.64
C PHE A 533 -9.55 7.20 40.24
N ALA A 534 -9.20 8.48 40.22
CA ALA A 534 -7.87 8.97 39.83
C ALA A 534 -6.78 8.53 40.82
N ALA A 535 -7.07 8.59 42.13
CA ALA A 535 -6.14 8.16 43.17
C ALA A 535 -5.84 6.66 43.06
N CYS A 536 -6.88 5.81 42.96
CA CYS A 536 -6.71 4.36 42.80
C CYS A 536 -6.01 4.00 41.48
N SER A 537 -6.42 4.58 40.35
CA SER A 537 -5.90 4.20 39.03
C SER A 537 -4.46 4.70 38.79
N ASN A 538 -4.12 5.93 39.17
CA ASN A 538 -2.75 6.44 39.05
C ASN A 538 -1.80 5.79 40.09
N THR A 539 -2.27 5.45 41.29
CA THR A 539 -1.46 4.69 42.26
C THR A 539 -1.21 3.25 41.78
N ALA A 540 -2.20 2.61 41.14
CA ALA A 540 -2.02 1.30 40.49
C ALA A 540 -1.04 1.38 39.31
N LEU A 541 -1.06 2.47 38.54
CA LEU A 541 -0.11 2.71 37.45
C LEU A 541 1.33 2.91 37.97
N LEU A 542 1.50 3.75 39.01
CA LEU A 542 2.75 4.03 39.68
C LEU A 542 3.39 2.75 40.27
N THR A 543 2.61 1.96 41.00
CA THR A 543 3.07 0.70 41.62
C THR A 543 3.35 -0.40 40.59
N SER A 544 2.57 -0.52 39.51
CA SER A 544 2.83 -1.42 38.38
C SER A 544 4.17 -1.11 37.69
N VAL A 545 4.47 0.17 37.48
CA VAL A 545 5.71 0.64 36.83
C VAL A 545 6.94 0.50 37.74
N TRP A 546 6.78 0.69 39.06
CA TRP A 546 7.86 0.61 40.04
C TRP A 546 8.15 -0.84 40.50
N CYS A 547 7.15 -1.56 41.00
CA CYS A 547 7.26 -2.91 41.55
C CYS A 547 6.72 -4.01 40.61
N GLY A 548 5.70 -3.73 39.82
CA GLY A 548 4.95 -4.73 39.07
C GLY A 548 5.64 -5.31 37.82
N ARG A 549 4.83 -5.94 36.97
CA ARG A 549 5.23 -6.46 35.64
C ARG A 549 5.51 -5.31 34.67
N GLY A 550 5.13 -4.08 34.99
CA GLY A 550 5.57 -2.85 34.32
C GLY A 550 7.09 -2.67 34.25
N ARG A 551 7.88 -3.35 35.08
CA ARG A 551 9.35 -3.43 34.93
C ARG A 551 9.82 -4.08 33.62
N ARG A 552 8.93 -4.76 32.88
CA ARG A 552 9.18 -5.29 31.51
C ARG A 552 8.81 -4.32 30.38
N LEU A 553 8.37 -3.10 30.72
CA LEU A 553 8.18 -2.02 29.74
C LEU A 553 9.54 -1.48 29.25
N ALA A 554 9.60 -0.97 28.02
CA ALA A 554 10.83 -0.42 27.46
C ALA A 554 11.41 0.73 28.33
N SER A 555 12.73 0.71 28.51
CA SER A 555 13.46 1.55 29.49
C SER A 555 13.36 3.07 29.26
N HIS A 556 13.01 3.50 28.05
CA HIS A 556 12.79 4.91 27.71
C HIS A 556 11.34 5.40 27.98
N LEU A 557 10.37 4.48 28.09
CA LEU A 557 8.96 4.78 28.39
C LEU A 557 8.71 4.94 29.89
N ARG A 558 9.35 4.09 30.70
CA ARG A 558 9.24 4.09 32.17
C ARG A 558 9.32 5.48 32.83
N PRO A 559 10.29 6.36 32.55
CA PRO A 559 10.36 7.68 33.18
C PRO A 559 9.22 8.62 32.74
N LEU A 560 8.67 8.47 31.54
CA LEU A 560 7.54 9.27 31.06
C LEU A 560 6.27 8.92 31.86
N MET A 561 5.93 7.62 31.92
CA MET A 561 4.75 7.15 32.66
C MET A 561 4.85 7.39 34.16
N LEU A 562 6.05 7.29 34.74
CA LEU A 562 6.29 7.63 36.14
C LEU A 562 6.03 9.12 36.41
N SER A 563 6.47 10.00 35.50
CA SER A 563 6.29 11.45 35.65
C SER A 563 4.81 11.85 35.48
N LEU A 564 4.12 11.28 34.50
CA LEU A 564 2.70 11.52 34.25
C LEU A 564 1.85 11.16 35.47
N ALA A 565 1.95 9.91 35.94
CA ALA A 565 1.26 9.48 37.16
C ALA A 565 1.60 10.34 38.39
N SER A 566 2.83 10.89 38.47
CA SER A 566 3.23 11.78 39.57
C SER A 566 2.58 13.16 39.46
N ALA A 567 2.47 13.74 38.26
CA ALA A 567 1.76 15.01 38.04
C ALA A 567 0.24 14.85 38.23
N ASP A 568 -0.34 13.74 37.77
CA ASP A 568 -1.77 13.46 37.88
C ASP A 568 -2.17 13.12 39.32
N LEU A 569 -1.31 12.45 40.10
CA LEU A 569 -1.51 12.30 41.55
C LEU A 569 -1.36 13.63 42.29
N MET A 570 -0.44 14.52 41.88
CA MET A 570 -0.31 15.85 42.46
C MET A 570 -1.55 16.72 42.18
N MET A 571 -2.12 16.62 40.98
CA MET A 571 -3.42 17.20 40.65
C MET A 571 -4.52 16.57 41.52
N THR A 572 -4.58 15.23 41.58
CA THR A 572 -5.60 14.49 42.34
C THR A 572 -5.59 14.81 43.83
N PHE A 573 -4.42 14.95 44.47
CA PHE A 573 -4.33 15.21 45.91
C PHE A 573 -4.29 16.69 46.30
N VAL A 574 -4.01 17.61 45.38
CA VAL A 574 -4.03 19.07 45.68
C VAL A 574 -5.27 19.74 45.10
N VAL A 575 -5.54 19.58 43.80
CA VAL A 575 -6.55 20.35 43.08
C VAL A 575 -7.96 19.87 43.41
N MET A 576 -8.22 18.56 43.33
CA MET A 576 -9.55 18.03 43.60
C MET A 576 -10.02 18.30 45.04
N PRO A 577 -9.20 18.12 46.11
CA PRO A 577 -9.62 18.40 47.47
C PRO A 577 -9.71 19.89 47.78
N LEU A 578 -8.81 20.72 47.23
CA LEU A 578 -8.91 22.18 47.32
C LEU A 578 -10.23 22.69 46.74
N ASP A 579 -10.58 22.24 45.53
CA ASP A 579 -11.83 22.65 44.87
C ASP A 579 -13.05 22.11 45.61
N ALA A 580 -13.03 20.86 46.07
CA ALA A 580 -14.14 20.28 46.86
C ALA A 580 -14.35 21.03 48.17
N VAL A 581 -13.28 21.24 48.96
CA VAL A 581 -13.36 21.95 50.26
C VAL A 581 -13.84 23.38 50.06
N TRP A 582 -13.28 24.13 49.10
CA TRP A 582 -13.70 25.52 48.85
C TRP A 582 -15.18 25.61 48.44
N ASN A 583 -15.68 24.68 47.63
CA ASN A 583 -17.10 24.65 47.26
C ASN A 583 -18.03 24.32 48.44
N VAL A 584 -17.56 23.55 49.43
CA VAL A 584 -18.31 23.25 50.66
C VAL A 584 -18.21 24.38 51.69
N THR A 585 -17.03 24.98 51.88
CA THR A 585 -16.82 26.03 52.90
C THR A 585 -17.33 27.39 52.46
N VAL A 586 -17.38 27.65 51.14
CA VAL A 586 -17.67 28.94 50.48
C VAL A 586 -16.64 30.04 50.78
N GLN A 587 -16.36 30.25 52.07
CA GLN A 587 -15.33 31.13 52.61
C GLN A 587 -13.95 30.46 52.60
N TRP A 588 -12.91 31.29 52.62
CA TRP A 588 -11.53 30.85 52.77
C TRP A 588 -11.05 30.90 54.23
N TYR A 589 -10.84 29.73 54.82
CA TYR A 589 -10.35 29.59 56.21
C TYR A 589 -8.84 29.37 56.34
N GLY A 590 -8.12 29.10 55.24
CA GLY A 590 -6.71 28.70 55.28
C GLY A 590 -5.68 29.80 55.59
N GLY A 591 -6.10 31.07 55.66
CA GLY A 591 -5.19 32.22 55.77
C GLY A 591 -4.34 32.47 54.51
N ASP A 592 -3.52 33.53 54.55
CA ASP A 592 -2.81 34.08 53.38
C ASP A 592 -1.69 33.17 52.85
N ALA A 593 -0.93 32.53 53.75
CA ALA A 593 0.17 31.65 53.36
C ALA A 593 -0.34 30.39 52.62
N LEU A 594 -1.43 29.78 53.10
CA LEU A 594 -2.01 28.59 52.47
C LEU A 594 -2.73 28.93 51.16
N CYS A 595 -3.35 30.12 51.07
CA CYS A 595 -3.93 30.66 49.84
C CYS A 595 -2.89 30.68 48.71
N ARG A 596 -1.77 31.40 48.93
CA ARG A 596 -0.64 31.47 47.98
C ARG A 596 -0.11 30.10 47.60
N LEU A 597 0.15 29.25 48.60
CA LEU A 597 0.77 27.93 48.41
C LEU A 597 -0.13 26.97 47.61
N LEU A 598 -1.43 26.91 47.91
CA LEU A 598 -2.35 26.00 47.22
C LEU A 598 -2.74 26.51 45.82
N CYS A 599 -2.84 27.83 45.61
CA CYS A 599 -2.97 28.41 44.27
C CYS A 599 -1.73 28.12 43.40
N PHE A 600 -0.52 28.28 43.95
CA PHE A 600 0.74 27.90 43.29
C PHE A 600 0.80 26.40 42.96
N LEU A 601 0.53 25.50 43.92
CA LEU A 601 0.59 24.05 43.70
C LEU A 601 -0.46 23.59 42.68
N LYS A 602 -1.66 24.20 42.69
CA LYS A 602 -2.70 23.94 41.69
C LYS A 602 -2.23 24.27 40.28
N LEU A 603 -1.69 25.47 40.06
CA LEU A 603 -1.20 25.86 38.75
C LEU A 603 0.03 25.03 38.31
N PHE A 604 0.93 24.71 39.25
CA PHE A 604 2.08 23.84 39.01
C PHE A 604 1.67 22.44 38.54
N ALA A 605 0.63 21.84 39.15
CA ALA A 605 0.10 20.54 38.72
C ALA A 605 -0.51 20.59 37.31
N MET A 606 -1.24 21.67 36.99
CA MET A 606 -1.83 21.86 35.66
C MET A 606 -0.75 21.98 34.56
N HIS A 607 0.32 22.76 34.79
CA HIS A 607 1.45 22.83 33.85
C HIS A 607 2.20 21.49 33.74
N ALA A 608 2.43 20.81 34.86
CA ALA A 608 3.18 19.55 34.87
C ALA A 608 2.49 18.46 34.03
N SER A 609 1.19 18.23 34.25
CA SER A 609 0.42 17.25 33.46
C SER A 609 0.41 17.63 31.97
N ALA A 610 0.08 18.88 31.63
CA ALA A 610 0.04 19.35 30.25
C ALA A 610 1.39 19.22 29.51
N PHE A 611 2.50 19.64 30.12
CA PHE A 611 3.82 19.53 29.47
C PHE A 611 4.35 18.09 29.41
N ILE A 612 3.97 17.20 30.32
CA ILE A 612 4.37 15.79 30.22
C ILE A 612 3.66 15.10 29.03
N LEU A 613 2.40 15.44 28.73
CA LEU A 613 1.71 14.97 27.51
C LEU A 613 2.37 15.48 26.21
N VAL A 614 2.88 16.72 26.22
CA VAL A 614 3.71 17.26 25.12
C VAL A 614 5.02 16.48 24.97
N VAL A 615 5.73 16.22 26.06
CA VAL A 615 6.98 15.44 26.06
C VAL A 615 6.75 14.00 25.58
N ILE A 616 5.62 13.38 25.94
CA ILE A 616 5.20 12.07 25.42
C ILE A 616 5.02 12.14 23.90
N SER A 617 4.30 13.15 23.39
CA SER A 617 4.03 13.33 21.96
C SER A 617 5.28 13.61 21.13
N LEU A 618 6.23 14.41 21.64
CA LEU A 618 7.54 14.63 21.04
C LEU A 618 8.36 13.34 20.98
N ASP A 619 8.34 12.53 22.04
CA ASP A 619 8.98 11.22 22.04
C ASP A 619 8.28 10.21 21.10
N ARG A 620 6.95 10.30 20.91
CA ARG A 620 6.24 9.52 19.88
C ARG A 620 6.70 9.89 18.49
N GLN A 621 6.72 11.18 18.15
CA GLN A 621 7.17 11.67 16.86
C GLN A 621 8.60 11.21 16.57
N HIS A 622 9.54 11.44 17.49
CA HIS A 622 10.92 11.07 17.28
C HIS A 622 11.10 9.54 17.20
N ALA A 623 10.40 8.74 18.01
CA ALA A 623 10.48 7.28 17.94
C ALA A 623 9.84 6.65 16.69
N ILE A 624 9.04 7.43 15.93
CA ILE A 624 8.47 7.02 14.64
C ILE A 624 9.35 7.50 13.48
N LEU A 625 9.72 8.80 13.44
CA LEU A 625 10.51 9.39 12.36
C LEU A 625 12.01 9.02 12.39
N HIS A 626 12.57 8.72 13.58
CA HIS A 626 13.99 8.45 13.78
C HIS A 626 14.18 7.14 14.57
N PRO A 627 13.79 5.98 14.01
CA PRO A 627 13.69 4.72 14.73
C PRO A 627 15.03 4.17 15.26
N LEU A 628 16.14 4.58 14.65
CA LEU A 628 17.49 4.11 15.00
C LEU A 628 18.09 4.86 16.20
N ASP A 629 17.55 6.02 16.57
CA ASP A 629 18.10 6.86 17.64
C ASP A 629 17.60 6.45 19.04
N ALA A 630 16.90 5.31 19.13
CA ALA A 630 16.30 4.75 20.34
C ALA A 630 17.30 4.49 21.49
N LEU A 631 18.59 4.29 21.18
CA LEU A 631 19.67 4.18 22.18
C LEU A 631 19.90 5.49 22.94
N SER A 632 19.66 6.65 22.31
CA SER A 632 19.77 7.97 22.94
C SER A 632 18.53 8.37 23.75
N ALA A 633 17.37 7.77 23.44
CA ALA A 633 16.06 8.20 23.92
C ALA A 633 15.96 8.29 25.46
N HIS A 634 16.60 7.37 26.20
CA HIS A 634 16.57 7.42 27.66
C HIS A 634 17.22 8.69 28.24
N ARG A 635 18.28 9.23 27.60
CA ARG A 635 18.89 10.52 28.01
C ARG A 635 18.03 11.70 27.56
N ARG A 636 17.58 11.70 26.30
CA ARG A 636 16.69 12.74 25.76
C ARG A 636 15.45 12.91 26.62
N ASN A 637 14.75 11.82 26.92
CA ASN A 637 13.47 11.86 27.64
C ASN A 637 13.65 12.37 29.07
N ARG A 638 14.78 12.07 29.72
CA ARG A 638 15.14 12.68 31.02
C ARG A 638 15.38 14.20 30.91
N CYS A 639 16.07 14.67 29.88
CA CYS A 639 16.26 16.10 29.65
C CYS A 639 14.95 16.84 29.32
N MET A 640 14.08 16.24 28.49
CA MET A 640 12.76 16.82 28.17
C MET A 640 11.83 16.86 29.41
N LEU A 641 11.84 15.81 30.24
CA LEU A 641 11.10 15.81 31.50
C LEU A 641 11.64 16.85 32.50
N LEU A 642 12.96 16.97 32.65
CA LEU A 642 13.58 17.99 33.51
C LEU A 642 13.16 19.41 33.07
N LEU A 643 13.17 19.67 31.75
CA LEU A 643 12.72 20.93 31.18
C LEU A 643 11.22 21.17 31.44
N ALA A 644 10.36 20.16 31.28
CA ALA A 644 8.93 20.27 31.57
C ALA A 644 8.66 20.60 33.05
N TRP A 645 9.31 19.92 33.99
CA TRP A 645 9.16 20.19 35.42
C TRP A 645 9.69 21.58 35.82
N THR A 646 10.86 21.99 35.31
CA THR A 646 11.42 23.33 35.59
C THR A 646 10.61 24.46 34.96
N LEU A 647 10.07 24.27 33.76
CA LEU A 647 9.18 25.23 33.12
C LEU A 647 7.84 25.34 33.85
N SER A 648 7.27 24.22 34.31
CA SER A 648 6.05 24.20 35.12
C SER A 648 6.24 25.01 36.42
N LEU A 649 7.37 24.82 37.10
CA LEU A 649 7.73 25.54 38.31
C LEU A 649 7.87 27.05 38.06
N LEU A 650 8.60 27.42 37.00
CA LEU A 650 8.82 28.81 36.62
C LEU A 650 7.51 29.53 36.27
N LEU A 651 6.64 28.91 35.48
CA LEU A 651 5.35 29.50 35.09
C LEU A 651 4.35 29.59 36.25
N ALA A 652 4.38 28.64 37.19
CA ALA A 652 3.51 28.68 38.37
C ALA A 652 3.94 29.71 39.43
N THR A 653 5.25 30.00 39.53
CA THR A 653 5.86 30.86 40.58
C THR A 653 5.14 32.20 40.85
N PRO A 654 4.66 32.97 39.86
CA PRO A 654 3.97 34.25 40.10
C PRO A 654 2.74 34.18 41.02
N GLN A 655 2.08 33.02 41.12
CA GLN A 655 0.91 32.82 42.00
C GLN A 655 1.20 33.19 43.46
N LEU A 656 2.43 32.94 43.94
CA LEU A 656 2.86 33.21 45.33
C LEU A 656 2.85 34.70 45.72
N PHE A 657 2.83 35.60 44.72
CA PHE A 657 2.89 37.05 44.90
C PHE A 657 1.56 37.75 44.54
N ILE A 658 0.79 37.16 43.62
CA ILE A 658 -0.45 37.71 43.06
C ILE A 658 -1.66 37.37 43.93
N PHE A 659 -1.80 36.12 44.39
CA PHE A 659 -2.97 35.71 45.19
C PHE A 659 -2.81 36.09 46.65
N ARG A 660 -3.86 36.66 47.25
CA ARG A 660 -3.90 37.10 48.65
C ARG A 660 -5.27 36.88 49.26
N THR A 661 -5.35 36.77 50.58
CA THR A 661 -6.64 36.76 51.29
C THR A 661 -7.14 38.18 51.55
N ILE A 662 -8.35 38.46 51.08
CA ILE A 662 -9.07 39.72 51.31
C ILE A 662 -10.27 39.45 52.22
N ARG A 663 -10.58 40.42 53.08
CA ARG A 663 -11.81 40.48 53.89
C ARG A 663 -12.75 41.51 53.28
N VAL A 664 -14.03 41.19 53.19
CA VAL A 664 -15.08 42.15 52.79
C VAL A 664 -15.70 42.73 54.04
N ASP A 665 -15.39 43.99 54.33
CA ASP A 665 -15.69 44.65 55.62
C ASP A 665 -17.19 44.75 55.94
N GLN A 666 -18.06 44.67 54.93
CA GLN A 666 -19.52 44.70 55.09
C GLN A 666 -20.12 43.38 55.62
N ALA A 667 -19.38 42.26 55.63
CA ALA A 667 -19.94 40.94 55.96
C ALA A 667 -18.98 39.96 56.67
N ASN A 668 -17.81 40.40 57.16
CA ASN A 668 -16.76 39.54 57.75
C ASN A 668 -16.30 38.36 56.85
N PHE A 669 -16.50 38.48 55.54
CA PHE A 669 -16.34 37.37 54.59
C PHE A 669 -14.90 37.31 54.05
N THR A 670 -14.23 36.16 54.18
CA THR A 670 -12.87 35.94 53.66
C THR A 670 -12.85 35.20 52.33
N GLN A 671 -12.12 35.71 51.34
CA GLN A 671 -11.77 34.98 50.13
C GLN A 671 -10.29 35.12 49.76
N CYS A 672 -9.75 34.08 49.13
CA CYS A 672 -8.43 34.08 48.50
C CYS A 672 -8.61 34.45 47.01
N VAL A 673 -8.13 35.62 46.60
CA VAL A 673 -8.44 36.22 45.29
C VAL A 673 -7.24 36.94 44.65
N SER A 674 -7.36 37.21 43.35
CA SER A 674 -6.47 38.07 42.54
C SER A 674 -6.84 39.56 42.59
N HIS A 675 -8.05 39.89 43.05
CA HIS A 675 -8.59 41.25 43.01
C HIS A 675 -7.74 42.22 43.84
N GLY A 676 -7.48 43.43 43.32
CA GLY A 676 -6.60 44.42 43.97
C GLY A 676 -5.10 44.20 43.79
N SER A 677 -4.62 43.02 43.35
CA SER A 677 -3.21 42.82 42.95
C SER A 677 -2.88 43.37 41.56
N PHE A 678 -3.90 43.74 40.77
CA PHE A 678 -3.78 44.38 39.47
C PHE A 678 -4.45 45.76 39.48
N SER A 679 -3.76 46.76 38.95
CA SER A 679 -4.24 48.16 38.87
C SER A 679 -5.35 48.38 37.83
N HIS A 680 -5.39 47.54 36.79
CA HIS A 680 -6.38 47.63 35.73
C HIS A 680 -6.83 46.24 35.27
N ARG A 681 -8.12 46.08 34.98
CA ARG A 681 -8.74 44.80 34.57
C ARG A 681 -8.04 44.12 33.38
N TRP A 682 -7.48 44.89 32.45
CA TRP A 682 -6.75 44.32 31.30
C TRP A 682 -5.51 43.51 31.71
N GLN A 683 -4.88 43.83 32.86
CA GLN A 683 -3.72 43.10 33.36
C GLN A 683 -4.10 41.68 33.82
N GLU A 684 -5.24 41.56 34.50
CA GLU A 684 -5.82 40.26 34.88
C GLU A 684 -6.26 39.46 33.66
N THR A 685 -6.90 40.10 32.66
CA THR A 685 -7.22 39.44 31.38
C THR A 685 -5.96 38.96 30.66
N VAL A 686 -4.89 39.76 30.59
CA VAL A 686 -3.60 39.36 29.97
C VAL A 686 -2.92 38.23 30.74
N TYR A 687 -2.95 38.26 32.08
CA TYR A 687 -2.45 37.18 32.92
C TYR A 687 -3.22 35.87 32.67
N ASN A 688 -4.54 35.92 32.58
CA ASN A 688 -5.38 34.75 32.29
C ASN A 688 -5.21 34.24 30.85
N MET A 689 -5.09 35.14 29.86
CA MET A 689 -4.73 34.80 28.47
C MET A 689 -3.38 34.08 28.41
N PHE A 690 -2.37 34.53 29.16
CA PHE A 690 -1.06 33.88 29.21
C PHE A 690 -1.15 32.43 29.72
N HIS A 691 -1.96 32.17 30.75
CA HIS A 691 -2.18 30.81 31.26
C HIS A 691 -2.98 29.94 30.27
N PHE A 692 -4.03 30.47 29.65
CA PHE A 692 -4.73 29.77 28.56
C PHE A 692 -3.78 29.40 27.40
N VAL A 693 -2.95 30.34 26.97
CA VAL A 693 -1.97 30.10 25.89
C VAL A 693 -0.94 29.05 26.29
N THR A 694 -0.40 29.09 27.51
CA THR A 694 0.67 28.19 27.95
C THR A 694 0.19 26.81 28.44
N LEU A 695 -1.03 26.69 28.96
CA LEU A 695 -1.62 25.42 29.42
C LEU A 695 -2.38 24.66 28.34
N TYR A 696 -2.96 25.36 27.35
CA TYR A 696 -3.82 24.74 26.34
C TYR A 696 -3.31 24.96 24.92
N VAL A 697 -3.14 26.22 24.48
CA VAL A 697 -2.83 26.52 23.07
C VAL A 697 -1.46 26.00 22.65
N VAL A 698 -0.40 26.27 23.43
CA VAL A 698 0.96 25.82 23.13
C VAL A 698 1.06 24.29 23.20
N PRO A 699 0.57 23.59 24.24
CA PRO A 699 0.50 22.13 24.24
C PRO A 699 -0.26 21.55 23.04
N LEU A 700 -1.44 22.09 22.71
CA LEU A 700 -2.24 21.62 21.58
C LEU A 700 -1.51 21.83 20.25
N LEU A 701 -0.94 23.02 20.00
CA LEU A 701 -0.19 23.30 18.77
C LEU A 701 1.03 22.39 18.60
N VAL A 702 1.80 22.15 19.67
CA VAL A 702 2.96 21.25 19.60
C VAL A 702 2.50 19.82 19.34
N MET A 703 1.48 19.32 20.06
CA MET A 703 0.93 17.99 19.82
C MET A 703 0.38 17.85 18.39
N SER A 704 -0.47 18.77 17.93
CA SER A 704 -1.00 18.77 16.56
C SER A 704 0.12 18.76 15.52
N CYS A 705 1.15 19.60 15.67
CA CYS A 705 2.32 19.60 14.79
C CYS A 705 3.05 18.24 14.78
N CYS A 706 3.24 17.60 15.96
CA CYS A 706 3.81 16.26 16.04
C CYS A 706 3.02 15.24 15.22
N TYR A 707 1.69 15.17 15.37
CA TYR A 707 0.87 14.19 14.68
C TYR A 707 0.65 14.50 13.21
N SER A 708 0.51 15.77 12.81
CA SER A 708 0.52 16.17 11.40
C SER A 708 1.81 15.75 10.70
N ARG A 709 2.98 15.92 11.34
CA ARG A 709 4.26 15.46 10.75
C ARG A 709 4.38 13.93 10.67
N ILE A 710 3.82 13.19 11.62
CA ILE A 710 3.74 11.71 11.53
C ILE A 710 2.83 11.30 10.37
N LEU A 711 1.64 11.89 10.25
CA LEU A 711 0.66 11.54 9.21
C LEU A 711 1.15 11.92 7.80
N LEU A 712 1.78 13.09 7.64
CA LEU A 712 2.38 13.50 6.37
C LEU A 712 3.50 12.54 5.93
N HIS A 713 4.34 12.07 6.85
CA HIS A 713 5.39 11.10 6.54
C HIS A 713 4.81 9.76 6.04
N ILE A 714 3.80 9.24 6.74
CA ILE A 714 3.08 8.01 6.36
C ILE A 714 2.38 8.16 5.00
N HIS A 715 1.76 9.32 4.75
CA HIS A 715 1.10 9.59 3.48
C HIS A 715 2.10 9.75 2.32
N GLN A 716 3.25 10.39 2.56
CA GLN A 716 4.33 10.51 1.59
C GLN A 716 4.98 9.16 1.26
N GLN A 717 5.12 8.26 2.24
CA GLN A 717 5.52 6.86 2.02
C GLN A 717 4.52 6.17 1.07
N HIS A 718 3.23 6.16 1.42
CA HIS A 718 2.19 5.51 0.62
C HIS A 718 2.06 6.07 -0.82
N LEU A 719 2.25 7.38 -1.01
CA LEU A 719 2.27 7.99 -2.36
C LEU A 719 3.52 7.60 -3.16
N ARG A 720 4.67 7.44 -2.50
CA ARG A 720 5.94 7.01 -3.12
C ARG A 720 5.87 5.55 -3.54
N ASP A 721 5.31 4.69 -2.69
CA ASP A 721 5.05 3.28 -2.99
C ASP A 721 4.11 3.12 -4.20
N LYS A 722 3.10 3.99 -4.35
CA LYS A 722 2.16 3.96 -5.48
C LYS A 722 2.70 4.60 -6.78
N ALA A 723 3.88 5.22 -6.75
CA ALA A 723 4.46 5.95 -7.89
C ALA A 723 5.54 5.16 -8.66
N GLY A 724 5.95 3.98 -8.18
CA GLY A 724 6.99 3.18 -8.82
C GLY A 724 6.73 1.68 -8.75
N GLU A 725 6.24 1.10 -9.84
CA GLU A 725 6.21 -0.36 -10.07
C GLU A 725 7.64 -0.92 -10.33
N SER A 726 8.59 -0.68 -9.43
CA SER A 726 9.81 -1.50 -9.39
C SER A 726 9.45 -2.85 -8.79
N GLN A 727 9.69 -3.94 -9.52
CA GLN A 727 9.23 -5.27 -9.11
C GLN A 727 9.81 -5.72 -7.76
N LEU A 728 10.95 -5.16 -7.31
CA LEU A 728 11.62 -5.57 -6.08
C LEU A 728 11.26 -4.69 -4.87
N ARG A 729 10.88 -5.37 -3.78
CA ARG A 729 10.52 -4.73 -2.51
C ARG A 729 11.78 -4.37 -1.75
N ARG A 730 11.98 -3.10 -1.44
CA ARG A 730 13.22 -2.60 -0.81
C ARG A 730 13.12 -2.79 0.71
N SER A 731 14.24 -3.04 1.41
CA SER A 731 14.25 -2.94 2.87
C SER A 731 14.37 -1.46 3.25
N GLY A 732 13.23 -0.79 3.12
CA GLY A 732 13.00 0.46 3.82
C GLY A 732 13.18 0.21 5.31
N THR A 733 13.85 1.14 5.99
CA THR A 733 13.86 1.22 7.47
C THR A 733 12.47 1.49 8.05
N ASP A 734 11.47 1.64 7.18
CA ASP A 734 10.05 1.83 7.41
C ASP A 734 9.33 0.55 7.83
N ILE A 735 10.04 -0.29 8.60
CA ILE A 735 9.42 -1.04 9.68
C ILE A 735 8.88 0.00 10.67
N ILE A 736 7.69 0.55 10.38
CA ILE A 736 6.72 1.01 11.37
C ILE A 736 6.00 -0.27 11.81
N PRO A 737 6.50 -1.01 12.81
CA PRO A 737 5.88 -2.27 13.17
C PRO A 737 4.44 -2.01 13.61
N LYS A 738 3.56 -3.02 13.49
CA LYS A 738 2.18 -2.96 14.03
C LYS A 738 2.12 -2.45 15.47
N ALA A 739 3.17 -2.69 16.27
CA ALA A 739 3.37 -2.11 17.59
C ALA A 739 3.41 -0.57 17.59
N ARG A 740 4.19 0.08 16.71
CA ARG A 740 4.18 1.55 16.56
C ARG A 740 2.83 2.07 16.06
N MET A 741 2.15 1.35 15.16
CA MET A 741 0.78 1.73 14.73
C MET A 741 -0.23 1.64 15.89
N LYS A 742 -0.16 0.59 16.73
CA LYS A 742 -0.95 0.51 17.98
C LYS A 742 -0.63 1.67 18.93
N THR A 743 0.64 2.02 19.08
CA THR A 743 1.07 3.15 19.92
C THR A 743 0.68 4.51 19.31
N LEU A 744 0.64 4.67 17.98
CA LEU A 744 0.13 5.87 17.32
C LEU A 744 -1.36 6.05 17.62
N LYS A 745 -2.17 4.98 17.48
CA LYS A 745 -3.59 5.00 17.87
C LYS A 745 -3.79 5.37 19.34
N MET A 746 -3.01 4.78 20.26
CA MET A 746 -2.99 5.17 21.68
C MET A 746 -2.74 6.67 21.86
N SER A 747 -1.77 7.22 21.14
CA SER A 747 -1.30 8.61 21.33
C SER A 747 -2.24 9.63 20.70
N VAL A 748 -2.93 9.29 19.61
CA VAL A 748 -4.03 10.08 19.05
C VAL A 748 -5.20 10.14 20.04
N VAL A 749 -5.53 9.03 20.71
CA VAL A 749 -6.57 9.02 21.76
C VAL A 749 -6.19 9.92 22.95
N ILE A 750 -4.91 9.99 23.35
CA ILE A 750 -4.44 10.93 24.37
C ILE A 750 -4.70 12.40 23.95
N VAL A 751 -4.37 12.78 22.72
CA VAL A 751 -4.64 14.15 22.23
C VAL A 751 -6.12 14.47 22.19
N LEU A 752 -6.95 13.55 21.69
CA LEU A 752 -8.41 13.72 21.67
C LEU A 752 -8.97 13.84 23.10
N SER A 753 -8.44 13.07 24.05
CA SER A 753 -8.79 13.18 25.47
C SER A 753 -8.45 14.55 26.04
N PHE A 754 -7.22 15.04 25.79
CA PHE A 754 -6.78 16.37 26.24
C PHE A 754 -7.69 17.48 25.70
N VAL A 755 -8.03 17.43 24.40
CA VAL A 755 -8.98 18.38 23.80
C VAL A 755 -10.35 18.29 24.47
N VAL A 756 -10.95 17.10 24.57
CA VAL A 756 -12.30 16.92 25.14
C VAL A 756 -12.38 17.33 26.62
N CYS A 757 -11.33 17.13 27.41
CA CYS A 757 -11.30 17.51 28.82
C CYS A 757 -11.08 19.03 29.02
N TRP A 758 -10.16 19.64 28.26
CA TRP A 758 -9.74 21.03 28.52
C TRP A 758 -10.49 22.10 27.72
N THR A 759 -10.96 21.79 26.51
CA THR A 759 -11.72 22.75 25.69
C THR A 759 -12.94 23.34 26.42
N PRO A 760 -13.79 22.55 27.08
CA PRO A 760 -15.01 23.07 27.71
C PRO A 760 -14.72 24.06 28.85
N TYR A 761 -13.68 23.79 29.64
CA TYR A 761 -13.20 24.66 30.71
C TYR A 761 -12.64 26.00 30.18
N TYR A 762 -11.75 25.95 29.18
CA TYR A 762 -11.10 27.16 28.67
C TYR A 762 -12.03 28.02 27.79
N LEU A 763 -12.96 27.43 27.03
CA LEU A 763 -13.97 28.21 26.30
C LEU A 763 -14.85 29.04 27.26
N LEU A 764 -15.26 28.45 28.39
CA LEU A 764 -16.00 29.17 29.43
C LEU A 764 -15.17 30.30 30.05
N GLY A 765 -13.90 30.04 30.35
CA GLY A 765 -12.96 31.05 30.85
C GLY A 765 -12.83 32.25 29.90
N ILE A 766 -12.61 31.98 28.60
CA ILE A 766 -12.54 33.01 27.55
C ILE A 766 -13.82 33.84 27.51
N TRP A 767 -14.99 33.19 27.53
CA TRP A 767 -16.29 33.87 27.52
C TRP A 767 -16.38 34.89 28.67
N TYR A 768 -16.07 34.48 29.90
CA TYR A 768 -16.10 35.35 31.08
C TYR A 768 -15.07 36.48 31.06
N TRP A 769 -13.87 36.23 30.53
CA TRP A 769 -12.80 37.24 30.49
C TRP A 769 -13.09 38.38 29.50
N PHE A 770 -13.95 38.16 28.50
CA PHE A 770 -14.42 39.16 27.55
C PHE A 770 -15.85 39.68 27.80
N GLN A 771 -16.76 38.86 28.34
CA GLN A 771 -18.15 39.22 28.63
C GLN A 771 -18.57 38.73 30.04
N PRO A 772 -18.32 39.52 31.09
CA PRO A 772 -18.62 39.11 32.47
C PRO A 772 -20.11 39.13 32.81
N ASP A 773 -20.89 40.03 32.19
CA ASP A 773 -22.30 40.25 32.54
C ASP A 773 -23.18 39.04 32.23
N MET A 774 -22.72 38.15 31.36
CA MET A 774 -23.39 36.91 30.98
C MET A 774 -23.44 35.88 32.11
N LEU A 775 -22.63 36.00 33.18
CA LEU A 775 -22.76 35.18 34.39
C LEU A 775 -24.18 35.23 35.00
N ARG A 776 -24.92 36.32 34.79
CA ARG A 776 -26.30 36.50 35.27
C ARG A 776 -27.36 35.85 34.37
N VAL A 777 -26.98 35.36 33.19
CA VAL A 777 -27.89 34.84 32.16
C VAL A 777 -27.72 33.33 31.96
N THR A 778 -26.48 32.83 32.06
CA THR A 778 -26.17 31.40 31.96
C THR A 778 -26.42 30.66 33.27
N PRO A 779 -27.20 29.57 33.30
CA PRO A 779 -27.57 28.88 34.53
C PRO A 779 -26.40 28.12 35.18
N GLU A 780 -26.35 28.17 36.51
CA GLU A 780 -25.24 27.76 37.38
C GLU A 780 -24.68 26.35 37.08
N TYR A 781 -25.56 25.38 36.78
CA TYR A 781 -25.17 23.99 36.54
C TYR A 781 -24.22 23.83 35.34
N ILE A 782 -24.33 24.69 34.32
CA ILE A 782 -23.44 24.65 33.14
C ILE A 782 -21.99 24.89 33.57
N HIS A 783 -21.77 25.84 34.47
CA HIS A 783 -20.44 26.26 34.92
C HIS A 783 -19.77 25.18 35.75
N HIS A 784 -20.53 24.55 36.63
CA HIS A 784 -20.07 23.42 37.43
C HIS A 784 -19.75 22.19 36.57
N VAL A 785 -20.57 21.87 35.57
CA VAL A 785 -20.31 20.76 34.63
C VAL A 785 -19.06 21.03 33.79
N LEU A 786 -18.95 22.20 33.16
CA LEU A 786 -17.81 22.58 32.32
C LEU A 786 -16.49 22.64 33.12
N PHE A 787 -16.54 22.96 34.42
CA PHE A 787 -15.39 22.84 35.31
C PHE A 787 -14.96 21.39 35.53
N VAL A 788 -15.90 20.48 35.77
CA VAL A 788 -15.61 19.06 36.04
C VAL A 788 -14.94 18.37 34.84
N PHE A 789 -15.21 18.82 33.60
CA PHE A 789 -14.51 18.31 32.41
C PHE A 789 -12.97 18.43 32.48
N GLY A 790 -12.44 19.51 33.04
CA GLY A 790 -10.98 19.67 33.22
C GLY A 790 -10.39 18.60 34.14
N ASN A 791 -11.17 18.14 35.12
CA ASN A 791 -10.76 17.10 36.06
C ASN A 791 -10.87 15.67 35.51
N LEU A 792 -11.47 15.47 34.32
CA LEU A 792 -11.54 14.15 33.68
C LEU A 792 -10.18 13.71 33.10
N ASN A 793 -9.29 14.65 32.75
CA ASN A 793 -8.04 14.35 32.05
C ASN A 793 -7.19 13.31 32.81
N THR A 794 -6.99 13.54 34.11
CA THR A 794 -6.23 12.69 35.04
C THR A 794 -6.87 11.30 35.28
N CYS A 795 -8.12 11.11 34.89
CA CYS A 795 -8.82 9.82 34.92
C CYS A 795 -8.69 9.07 33.59
N CYS A 796 -8.63 9.79 32.46
CA CYS A 796 -8.55 9.20 31.13
C CYS A 796 -7.19 8.53 30.85
N ASP A 797 -6.08 9.12 31.30
CA ASP A 797 -4.74 8.61 30.99
C ASP A 797 -4.52 7.14 31.47
N PRO A 798 -4.79 6.76 32.74
CA PRO A 798 -4.70 5.36 33.18
C PRO A 798 -5.60 4.39 32.39
N ILE A 799 -6.78 4.82 31.95
CA ILE A 799 -7.71 4.02 31.14
C ILE A 799 -7.09 3.74 29.77
N ILE A 800 -6.54 4.77 29.12
CA ILE A 800 -5.87 4.65 27.81
C ILE A 800 -4.67 3.71 27.92
N TYR A 801 -3.81 3.87 28.94
CA TYR A 801 -2.70 2.96 29.16
C TYR A 801 -3.16 1.53 29.48
N GLY A 802 -4.29 1.34 30.17
CA GLY A 802 -4.91 0.04 30.47
C GLY A 802 -5.35 -0.75 29.23
N PHE A 803 -6.02 -0.10 28.27
CA PHE A 803 -6.41 -0.75 27.01
C PHE A 803 -5.22 -1.05 26.11
N TYR A 804 -4.23 -0.15 26.05
CA TYR A 804 -3.14 -0.27 25.10
C TYR A 804 -1.93 -1.07 25.62
N THR A 805 -1.73 -1.22 26.94
CA THR A 805 -0.54 -1.84 27.57
C THR A 805 -0.86 -3.18 28.27
N PRO A 806 -0.53 -4.35 27.67
CA PRO A 806 -0.94 -5.65 28.21
C PRO A 806 -0.36 -6.01 29.59
N SER A 807 0.84 -5.50 29.93
CA SER A 807 1.47 -5.75 31.23
C SER A 807 0.70 -5.07 32.37
N PHE A 808 0.27 -3.81 32.19
CA PHE A 808 -0.54 -3.11 33.19
C PHE A 808 -1.90 -3.77 33.38
N ARG A 809 -2.57 -4.17 32.29
CA ARG A 809 -3.83 -4.95 32.36
C ARG A 809 -3.68 -6.25 33.16
N ALA A 810 -2.52 -6.91 33.06
CA ALA A 810 -2.22 -8.15 33.79
C ALA A 810 -1.84 -7.92 35.26
N ASP A 811 -1.40 -6.72 35.64
CA ASP A 811 -1.15 -6.32 37.04
C ASP A 811 -2.45 -5.85 37.72
N LEU A 812 -3.26 -5.04 37.03
CA LEU A 812 -4.59 -4.61 37.51
C LEU A 812 -5.48 -5.84 37.79
N ALA A 813 -5.49 -6.82 36.89
CA ALA A 813 -6.18 -8.09 37.07
C ALA A 813 -5.55 -9.01 38.15
N ALA A 814 -4.41 -8.68 38.73
CA ALA A 814 -3.86 -9.35 39.92
C ALA A 814 -4.35 -8.65 41.20
N CYS A 815 -4.32 -7.31 41.24
CA CYS A 815 -4.87 -6.51 42.35
C CYS A 815 -6.36 -6.84 42.61
N CYS A 816 -7.18 -6.91 41.56
CA CYS A 816 -8.60 -7.27 41.69
C CYS A 816 -8.85 -8.74 42.13
N ARG A 817 -7.84 -9.61 42.13
CA ARG A 817 -7.92 -10.96 42.70
C ARG A 817 -7.49 -11.00 44.15
N TRP A 818 -6.42 -10.29 44.51
CA TRP A 818 -5.95 -10.22 45.91
C TRP A 818 -7.03 -9.65 46.85
N SER A 819 -7.86 -8.72 46.36
CA SER A 819 -9.03 -8.19 47.07
C SER A 819 -10.18 -9.20 47.29
N LYS A 820 -10.10 -10.43 46.77
CA LYS A 820 -11.07 -11.51 47.04
C LYS A 820 -10.54 -12.58 48.01
N ASP A 821 -9.23 -12.67 48.21
CA ASP A 821 -8.60 -13.66 49.10
C ASP A 821 -8.39 -13.11 50.53
N SER A 822 -8.78 -11.86 50.81
CA SER A 822 -8.59 -11.20 52.11
C SER A 822 -9.63 -11.55 53.19
N SER A 823 -10.39 -12.64 53.02
CA SER A 823 -11.49 -13.03 53.91
C SER A 823 -11.47 -14.51 54.32
N SER A 824 -10.31 -15.02 54.75
CA SER A 824 -10.22 -16.25 55.56
C SER A 824 -8.96 -16.25 56.44
N PRO A 825 -9.05 -16.62 57.74
CA PRO A 825 -7.89 -16.69 58.63
C PRO A 825 -7.20 -18.07 58.61
N LEU A 826 -5.90 -18.05 58.92
CA LEU A 826 -5.03 -19.15 59.35
C LEU A 826 -5.31 -20.59 58.84
N SER A 827 -4.38 -21.11 58.04
CA SER A 827 -3.77 -22.42 58.35
C SER A 827 -2.32 -22.47 57.87
N LEU A 828 -1.44 -23.09 58.66
CA LEU A 828 -0.01 -23.18 58.38
C LEU A 828 0.49 -24.61 58.64
N ASN A 829 0.49 -25.44 57.60
CA ASN A 829 1.07 -26.79 57.46
C ASN A 829 0.63 -27.33 56.08
N ARG A 830 1.34 -28.21 55.35
CA ARG A 830 2.58 -28.99 55.61
C ARG A 830 3.43 -29.07 54.33
N LEU A 831 4.70 -29.48 54.45
CA LEU A 831 5.59 -29.76 53.31
C LEU A 831 5.48 -31.21 52.80
N SER A 832 5.87 -31.42 51.52
CA SER A 832 6.33 -32.70 50.91
C SER A 832 5.24 -33.80 50.77
N THR A 833 5.06 -34.45 49.61
CA THR A 833 6.08 -35.19 48.84
C THR A 833 5.83 -35.30 47.32
N ARG A 834 6.92 -35.54 46.56
CA ARG A 834 7.12 -36.26 45.26
C ARG A 834 5.99 -36.35 44.22
N GLN A 835 6.19 -35.88 42.97
CA GLN A 835 6.93 -36.52 41.83
C GLN A 835 6.28 -37.84 41.35
N GLY A 836 6.10 -38.11 40.04
CA GLY A 836 6.48 -37.42 38.78
C GLY A 836 6.09 -38.35 37.59
N PRO A 837 6.79 -38.39 36.43
CA PRO A 837 7.79 -37.51 35.81
C PRO A 837 7.15 -36.74 34.61
N HIS A 838 7.63 -36.52 33.36
CA HIS A 838 8.88 -36.64 32.53
C HIS A 838 8.81 -35.47 31.48
N SER A 839 9.71 -35.11 30.53
CA SER A 839 10.70 -35.76 29.61
C SER A 839 10.09 -36.53 28.41
N GLY A 840 10.65 -36.57 27.19
CA GLY A 840 11.80 -35.84 26.61
C GLY A 840 13.10 -36.67 26.45
N GLU A 841 13.94 -36.53 25.41
CA GLU A 841 13.91 -35.67 24.18
C GLU A 841 14.74 -36.31 23.02
N HIS A 842 14.86 -35.62 21.86
CA HIS A 842 15.75 -35.89 20.69
C HIS A 842 15.38 -36.97 19.64
N GLU A 843 16.25 -37.07 18.63
CA GLU A 843 16.03 -37.45 17.22
C GLU A 843 16.22 -38.95 16.83
N LEU A 844 15.84 -39.23 15.58
CA LEU A 844 16.49 -40.14 14.61
C LEU A 844 16.08 -41.64 14.51
N GLN A 845 15.43 -41.93 13.38
CA GLN A 845 15.55 -43.10 12.48
C GLN A 845 15.30 -44.55 12.94
N SER A 846 14.52 -45.21 12.06
CA SER A 846 14.60 -46.61 11.60
C SER A 846 13.71 -47.71 12.23
N HIS A 847 12.86 -48.25 11.35
CA HIS A 847 12.53 -49.67 11.13
C HIS A 847 11.98 -50.59 12.24
N TYR A 848 10.73 -50.99 11.98
CA TYR A 848 10.20 -52.38 11.95
C TYR A 848 9.82 -53.12 13.25
N ASN A 849 8.70 -53.83 13.10
CA ASN A 849 8.13 -54.93 13.89
C ASN A 849 7.92 -54.69 15.41
N GLN A 850 6.73 -54.79 15.99
CA GLN A 850 5.62 -55.77 15.84
C GLN A 850 5.91 -57.15 16.45
N ALA A 851 4.91 -57.63 17.21
CA ALA A 851 4.72 -58.95 17.81
C ALA A 851 5.19 -59.16 19.27
N SER A 852 4.17 -59.45 20.10
CA SER A 852 4.14 -60.51 21.11
C SER A 852 4.85 -60.34 22.46
N LYS A 853 4.05 -60.51 23.54
CA LYS A 853 4.19 -61.40 24.72
C LYS A 853 5.60 -61.74 25.24
N ASP A 854 5.81 -61.90 26.55
CA ASP A 854 4.83 -62.27 27.61
C ASP A 854 4.56 -61.19 28.68
#